data_AF-A0A7L1MBY6-F1
#
_entry.id   AF-A0A7L1MBY6-F1
#
_cell.length_a   1.000
_cell.length_b   1.000
_cell.length_c   1.000
_cell.angle_alpha   90.00
_cell.angle_beta   90.00
_cell.angle_gamma   90.00
#
_symmetry.space_group_name_H-M   'P 1'
#
loop_
_entity.id
_entity.type
_entity.pdbx_description
1 polymer ?
#
loop_
_entity_poly.entity_id
_entity_poly.type
_entity_poly.pdbx_seq_one_letter_code
_entity_poly.pdbx_strand_id
1 'polypeptide(L)'
;MKREAFLQIVSKESIEDFLRYTQSPKSTFDHFDLNELLQELSRKQKEVLWQKLTQLLTESLMENPVETWHKTGDGKSDGDMEVEIVPEMKQTVAVIQGVAAVVTASIPAVDENVNYEALLECVFILNGIFPALLASEKTLQDAIQRMCELWWKKGLEGKEQLGKTLFVILLRKSLNKGATGADIVRVWNLHQALLCFDYDSDGSDEVKDLLLQCFMVVKHIKKEEGRRLLSFLFSWNVNFIKMIHGTVKNQLQFFPRSLMEYIAEVYFRAWKKVPGEFIEVLEYNCIQDFMHHGIHLPRSSPVHSKVREILTYFHKQSKVRQGVEEMLYRLYQPILWRALKARNGEVRANAAFLFADAFPVCDPSFTAEEMDREIQKRFEELFSLLEDPYPLVRSMGILGVAKITAKYWEMIPSRVLADLLKKITEDLACDVTSDDVRCSVFKCLPIILDNQLSHPLLEQLLPVTKYSLHDKSEKVRVAFVEVLLKVKATKAAKFWNICPMEHLLSRLEADSRPVSRRIVNLLVNSFFPTAQPEEVWCERCVTLIQMNPAAARKFYQYACEFTAPTNIAKLMLTIRRCLNACIQKAMKESLNDSGEDDDDDEKEDRSEKENSSVLDNVLSVDDVASMAGLLEITVILWRSIHKALDHNEDAKDYTIRKFASVLPEYFKVFQDERCMTPLIILASFMPPAAIPSFSCSVVSRLRNMDSGADQSKYSILIDCLCRWGQVGHIMELACEWLSDSLTPRKSTKTSKRRVRIHVTHQSKPDLAVDYIEYLLTHAVNRGCLLSVSKKKLKKLLKTLSAAKGVLGSVLNGRDSGGWNQATSLKAFCLFCRFSIHLQHKFSEEGDHLSLLKETGAWIENKVVPFILASNQEDDSDVSVLIIQTYLTVCKDVIMVGLGNLTFQAHLLEIALLILQAGRGGFCAPVLLCILKEIIEASLDQNAETEEVTNLHNTLQNVFQKILEFVAQRLKKEQEEGIQLIHSIQMPLGEFINALQCWHSSFPAVHQGVLSTLLAAIVAEINCVLQKASSEKDFTMPKTISDLPPLSSSLMAIIMKSVNVVRSVLNELMECILSEEIEGIFSLTATVCIVIVIKGKHKASLLKDIAPAIQRKLIICKDAASGESSSTER
;
A
#
# COMPACT_ATOMS: atom_id res chain seq x y z
N MET A 1 -7.43 57.01 -60.81
CA MET A 1 -8.73 57.65 -60.49
C MET A 1 -9.37 57.11 -59.20
N LYS A 2 -8.60 56.58 -58.22
CA LYS A 2 -9.14 55.99 -56.97
C LYS A 2 -8.89 56.83 -55.70
N ARG A 3 -7.93 57.78 -55.71
CA ARG A 3 -7.45 58.52 -54.50
C ARG A 3 -8.42 59.60 -53.98
N GLU A 4 -8.89 60.51 -54.85
CA GLU A 4 -9.85 61.55 -54.46
C GLU A 4 -11.25 61.00 -54.21
N ALA A 5 -11.66 59.96 -54.95
CA ALA A 5 -12.93 59.27 -54.74
C ALA A 5 -13.02 58.68 -53.33
N PHE A 6 -11.93 58.03 -52.84
CA PHE A 6 -11.91 57.50 -51.48
C PHE A 6 -11.99 58.59 -50.40
N LEU A 7 -11.35 59.75 -50.62
CA LEU A 7 -11.44 60.89 -49.69
C LEU A 7 -12.84 61.52 -49.64
N GLN A 8 -13.64 61.40 -50.71
CA GLN A 8 -15.01 61.93 -50.74
C GLN A 8 -16.03 60.99 -50.08
N ILE A 9 -15.84 59.67 -50.17
CA ILE A 9 -16.73 58.70 -49.53
C ILE A 9 -16.57 58.60 -48.00
N VAL A 10 -15.46 59.09 -47.43
CA VAL A 10 -15.30 59.19 -45.96
C VAL A 10 -16.14 60.38 -45.45
N SER A 11 -17.44 60.20 -45.43
CA SER A 11 -18.43 61.17 -44.94
C SER A 11 -19.73 60.49 -44.55
N LYS A 12 -20.55 61.16 -43.73
CA LYS A 12 -21.85 60.66 -43.28
C LYS A 12 -22.84 60.42 -44.42
N GLU A 13 -22.72 61.18 -45.50
CA GLU A 13 -23.59 61.09 -46.68
C GLU A 13 -23.31 59.84 -47.55
N SER A 14 -22.22 59.09 -47.27
CA SER A 14 -21.76 57.96 -48.09
C SER A 14 -21.36 56.73 -47.27
N ILE A 15 -22.02 56.48 -46.13
CA ILE A 15 -21.70 55.37 -45.20
C ILE A 15 -21.68 54.00 -45.90
N GLU A 16 -22.66 53.68 -46.74
CA GLU A 16 -22.71 52.37 -47.43
C GLU A 16 -21.52 52.16 -48.36
N ASP A 17 -21.10 53.19 -49.10
CA ASP A 17 -19.94 53.11 -49.97
C ASP A 17 -18.65 53.00 -49.15
N PHE A 18 -18.50 53.76 -48.07
CA PHE A 18 -17.38 53.63 -47.14
C PHE A 18 -17.25 52.21 -46.57
N LEU A 19 -18.36 51.59 -46.15
CA LEU A 19 -18.37 50.22 -45.63
C LEU A 19 -18.03 49.19 -46.71
N ARG A 20 -18.48 49.39 -47.97
CA ARG A 20 -18.11 48.51 -49.09
C ARG A 20 -16.60 48.47 -49.34
N TYR A 21 -15.91 49.61 -49.24
CA TYR A 21 -14.45 49.66 -49.41
C TYR A 21 -13.67 49.15 -48.20
N THR A 22 -14.25 49.15 -47.00
CA THR A 22 -13.54 48.80 -45.75
C THR A 22 -13.87 47.40 -45.22
N GLN A 23 -15.02 46.82 -45.58
CA GLN A 23 -15.51 45.54 -45.02
C GLN A 23 -15.68 44.41 -46.06
N SER A 24 -15.55 44.66 -47.36
CA SER A 24 -15.78 43.59 -48.36
C SER A 24 -14.65 42.53 -48.36
N PRO A 25 -14.98 41.22 -48.27
CA PRO A 25 -14.01 40.17 -48.46
C PRO A 25 -13.60 40.16 -49.93
N LYS A 26 -12.31 40.44 -50.20
CA LYS A 26 -11.63 40.37 -51.51
C LYS A 26 -12.47 39.69 -52.61
N SER A 27 -13.28 40.46 -53.34
CA SER A 27 -13.92 39.95 -54.54
C SER A 27 -12.84 39.78 -55.60
N THR A 28 -12.86 38.66 -56.31
CA THR A 28 -11.81 38.22 -57.24
C THR A 28 -11.61 39.11 -58.47
N PHE A 29 -12.33 40.25 -58.56
CA PHE A 29 -12.36 41.10 -59.76
C PHE A 29 -12.11 42.60 -59.51
N ASP A 30 -11.82 43.05 -58.29
CA ASP A 30 -11.40 44.44 -58.06
C ASP A 30 -10.22 44.52 -57.07
N HIS A 31 -9.03 44.86 -57.58
CA HIS A 31 -7.82 45.08 -56.80
C HIS A 31 -7.90 46.43 -56.07
N PHE A 32 -8.65 46.47 -54.96
CA PHE A 32 -8.57 47.58 -54.01
C PHE A 32 -7.80 47.11 -52.77
N ASP A 33 -6.55 47.54 -52.63
CA ASP A 33 -5.75 47.36 -51.42
C ASP A 33 -5.65 48.68 -50.66
N LEU A 34 -6.27 48.70 -49.47
CA LEU A 34 -6.28 49.86 -48.58
C LEU A 34 -4.86 50.27 -48.14
N ASN A 35 -3.93 49.32 -47.99
CA ASN A 35 -2.55 49.63 -47.60
C ASN A 35 -1.78 50.30 -48.74
N GLU A 36 -1.97 49.83 -49.98
CA GLU A 36 -1.36 50.40 -51.17
C GLU A 36 -1.89 51.83 -51.41
N LEU A 37 -3.21 52.02 -51.29
CA LEU A 37 -3.83 53.34 -51.40
C LEU A 37 -3.25 54.34 -50.40
N LEU A 38 -3.13 53.96 -49.13
CA LEU A 38 -2.65 54.84 -48.06
C LEU A 38 -1.16 55.19 -48.21
N GLN A 39 -0.35 54.30 -48.77
CA GLN A 39 1.05 54.59 -49.11
C GLN A 39 1.16 55.60 -50.27
N GLU A 40 0.23 55.56 -51.21
CA GLU A 40 0.20 56.41 -52.39
C GLU A 40 -0.36 57.84 -52.18
N LEU A 41 -1.02 58.10 -51.05
CA LEU A 41 -1.57 59.43 -50.72
C LEU A 41 -0.45 60.43 -50.43
N SER A 42 -0.61 61.67 -50.95
CA SER A 42 0.27 62.79 -50.56
C SER A 42 0.06 63.17 -49.09
N ARG A 43 1.03 63.89 -48.49
CA ARG A 43 0.97 64.30 -47.07
C ARG A 43 -0.33 65.02 -46.70
N LYS A 44 -0.71 66.03 -47.50
CA LYS A 44 -1.96 66.78 -47.31
C LYS A 44 -3.21 65.91 -47.45
N GLN A 45 -3.18 64.91 -48.33
CA GLN A 45 -4.31 63.98 -48.51
C GLN A 45 -4.46 63.02 -47.33
N LYS A 46 -3.35 62.62 -46.68
CA LYS A 46 -3.39 61.82 -45.44
C LYS A 46 -4.00 62.62 -44.29
N GLU A 47 -3.58 63.87 -44.12
CA GLU A 47 -4.12 64.78 -43.10
C GLU A 47 -5.64 64.99 -43.27
N VAL A 48 -6.08 65.27 -44.51
CA VAL A 48 -7.51 65.43 -44.83
C VAL A 48 -8.29 64.13 -44.58
N LEU A 49 -7.72 62.97 -44.91
CA LEU A 49 -8.35 61.69 -44.63
C LEU A 49 -8.58 61.50 -43.12
N TRP A 50 -7.55 61.75 -42.31
CA TRP A 50 -7.64 61.55 -40.86
C TRP A 50 -8.63 62.51 -40.21
N GLN A 51 -8.68 63.78 -40.64
CA GLN A 51 -9.70 64.72 -40.19
C GLN A 51 -11.12 64.24 -40.51
N LYS A 52 -11.35 63.75 -41.73
CA LYS A 52 -12.65 63.19 -42.14
C LYS A 52 -13.02 61.92 -41.38
N LEU A 53 -12.05 61.06 -41.07
CA LEU A 53 -12.27 59.86 -40.24
C LEU A 53 -12.66 60.22 -38.81
N THR A 54 -11.97 61.19 -38.20
CA THR A 54 -12.30 61.69 -36.86
C THR A 54 -13.68 62.33 -36.85
N GLN A 55 -14.01 63.15 -37.85
CA GLN A 55 -15.34 63.74 -37.99
C GLN A 55 -16.42 62.66 -38.13
N LEU A 56 -16.23 61.68 -39.01
CA LEU A 56 -17.18 60.57 -39.22
C LEU A 56 -17.37 59.75 -37.94
N LEU A 57 -16.29 59.46 -37.21
CA LEU A 57 -16.34 58.72 -35.95
C LEU A 57 -17.11 59.49 -34.87
N THR A 58 -16.79 60.78 -34.69
CA THR A 58 -17.44 61.63 -33.69
C THR A 58 -18.92 61.84 -34.00
N GLU A 59 -19.28 62.13 -35.26
CA GLU A 59 -20.69 62.28 -35.67
C GLU A 59 -21.48 60.99 -35.43
N SER A 60 -20.90 59.83 -35.75
CA SER A 60 -21.55 58.52 -35.54
C SER A 60 -21.78 58.21 -34.05
N LEU A 61 -20.85 58.62 -33.18
CA LEU A 61 -20.96 58.44 -31.72
C LEU A 61 -21.92 59.45 -31.08
N MET A 62 -22.05 60.66 -31.63
CA MET A 62 -23.01 61.66 -31.14
C MET A 62 -24.46 61.25 -31.45
N GLU A 63 -24.69 60.57 -32.58
CA GLU A 63 -26.01 60.03 -32.93
C GLU A 63 -26.39 58.81 -32.09
N ASN A 64 -25.41 57.97 -31.76
CA ASN A 64 -25.61 56.78 -30.96
C ASN A 64 -24.52 56.67 -29.86
N PRO A 65 -24.72 57.36 -28.72
CA PRO A 65 -23.75 57.40 -27.64
C PRO A 65 -23.51 56.02 -27.03
N VAL A 66 -22.26 55.74 -26.69
CA VAL A 66 -21.80 54.42 -26.21
C VAL A 66 -22.51 54.01 -24.91
N GLU A 67 -22.95 54.97 -24.09
CA GLU A 67 -23.70 54.73 -22.85
C GLU A 67 -25.10 54.14 -23.09
N THR A 68 -25.63 54.25 -24.31
CA THR A 68 -26.94 53.69 -24.68
C THR A 68 -26.86 52.21 -25.06
N TRP A 69 -25.67 51.70 -25.35
CA TRP A 69 -25.43 50.32 -25.81
C TRP A 69 -25.71 49.26 -24.74
N HIS A 70 -25.79 49.66 -23.47
CA HIS A 70 -26.04 48.77 -22.32
C HIS A 70 -27.46 48.91 -21.72
N LYS A 71 -28.32 49.80 -22.23
CA LYS A 71 -29.61 50.15 -21.57
C LYS A 71 -30.83 49.28 -21.94
N THR A 72 -30.67 48.23 -22.73
CA THR A 72 -31.78 47.31 -23.05
C THR A 72 -31.69 46.04 -22.21
N GLY A 73 -32.27 46.05 -21.01
CA GLY A 73 -32.44 44.82 -20.23
C GLY A 73 -32.56 44.96 -18.72
N ASP A 74 -33.29 45.94 -18.20
CA ASP A 74 -33.73 45.90 -16.79
C ASP A 74 -35.10 45.19 -16.74
N GLY A 75 -35.07 43.85 -16.73
CA GLY A 75 -36.27 43.02 -16.73
C GLY A 75 -35.95 41.53 -16.76
N LYS A 76 -36.06 40.88 -15.61
CA LYS A 76 -35.92 39.43 -15.38
C LYS A 76 -36.57 38.56 -16.47
N SER A 77 -35.78 37.70 -17.13
CA SER A 77 -36.08 36.26 -17.30
C SER A 77 -34.90 35.52 -17.93
N ASP A 78 -34.43 34.47 -17.25
CA ASP A 78 -33.71 33.37 -17.89
C ASP A 78 -34.57 32.79 -19.02
N GLY A 79 -34.03 32.81 -20.24
CA GLY A 79 -34.69 32.29 -21.43
C GLY A 79 -33.98 32.77 -22.69
N ASP A 80 -33.34 31.83 -23.36
CA ASP A 80 -32.54 31.93 -24.58
C ASP A 80 -33.34 32.52 -25.77
N MET A 81 -33.57 33.84 -25.75
CA MET A 81 -34.18 34.61 -26.83
C MET A 81 -33.21 35.71 -27.22
N GLU A 82 -32.63 35.60 -28.42
CA GLU A 82 -31.77 36.62 -29.02
C GLU A 82 -32.52 37.97 -29.02
N VAL A 83 -32.09 38.89 -28.17
CA VAL A 83 -32.59 40.27 -28.17
C VAL A 83 -32.16 40.88 -29.50
N GLU A 84 -33.12 41.19 -30.39
CA GLU A 84 -32.88 41.89 -31.64
C GLU A 84 -32.16 43.22 -31.37
N ILE A 85 -30.85 43.23 -31.66
CA ILE A 85 -30.01 44.43 -31.62
C ILE A 85 -30.60 45.44 -32.62
N VAL A 86 -30.91 46.65 -32.13
CA VAL A 86 -31.45 47.77 -32.92
C VAL A 86 -30.59 47.98 -34.19
N PRO A 87 -31.17 48.07 -35.40
CA PRO A 87 -30.43 48.20 -36.66
C PRO A 87 -29.42 49.36 -36.68
N GLU A 88 -29.76 50.46 -36.02
CA GLU A 88 -28.92 51.66 -35.87
C GLU A 88 -27.62 51.36 -35.11
N MET A 89 -27.66 50.50 -34.08
CA MET A 89 -26.48 50.09 -33.32
C MET A 89 -25.54 49.22 -34.17
N LYS A 90 -26.08 48.33 -35.03
CA LYS A 90 -25.27 47.52 -35.97
C LYS A 90 -24.57 48.41 -36.99
N GLN A 91 -25.24 49.45 -37.48
CA GLN A 91 -24.65 50.40 -38.43
C GLN A 91 -23.53 51.23 -37.78
N THR A 92 -23.72 51.75 -36.56
CA THR A 92 -22.69 52.47 -35.82
C THR A 92 -21.46 51.58 -35.56
N VAL A 93 -21.65 50.34 -35.10
CA VAL A 93 -20.55 49.37 -34.88
C VAL A 93 -19.81 49.06 -36.19
N ALA A 94 -20.52 48.90 -37.30
CA ALA A 94 -19.92 48.69 -38.61
C ALA A 94 -19.07 49.91 -39.06
N VAL A 95 -19.56 51.14 -38.86
CA VAL A 95 -18.80 52.37 -39.15
C VAL A 95 -17.54 52.44 -38.29
N ILE A 96 -17.64 52.19 -36.99
CA ILE A 96 -16.46 52.17 -36.09
C ILE A 96 -15.46 51.11 -36.53
N GLN A 97 -15.92 49.93 -36.95
CA GLN A 97 -15.05 48.87 -37.47
C GLN A 97 -14.37 49.27 -38.79
N GLY A 98 -15.10 49.94 -39.69
CA GLY A 98 -14.53 50.49 -40.93
C GLY A 98 -13.47 51.56 -40.65
N VAL A 99 -13.76 52.48 -39.73
CA VAL A 99 -12.81 53.50 -39.27
C VAL A 99 -11.57 52.85 -38.65
N ALA A 100 -11.75 51.88 -37.74
CA ALA A 100 -10.63 51.15 -37.13
C ALA A 100 -9.75 50.44 -38.17
N ALA A 101 -10.33 49.89 -39.24
CA ALA A 101 -9.57 49.27 -40.33
C ALA A 101 -8.71 50.28 -41.10
N VAL A 102 -9.26 51.46 -41.44
CA VAL A 102 -8.53 52.53 -42.14
C VAL A 102 -7.46 53.17 -41.25
N VAL A 103 -7.76 53.38 -39.97
CA VAL A 103 -6.80 53.85 -38.97
C VAL A 103 -5.65 52.85 -38.84
N THR A 104 -5.95 51.55 -38.70
CA THR A 104 -4.93 50.48 -38.60
C THR A 104 -4.02 50.45 -39.83
N ALA A 105 -4.60 50.54 -41.04
CA ALA A 105 -3.85 50.57 -42.29
C ALA A 105 -3.05 51.88 -42.49
N SER A 106 -3.41 52.96 -41.79
CA SER A 106 -2.70 54.25 -41.83
C SER A 106 -1.42 54.25 -41.00
N ILE A 107 -1.30 53.44 -39.94
CA ILE A 107 -0.15 53.43 -39.02
C ILE A 107 1.20 53.21 -39.73
N PRO A 108 1.35 52.23 -40.65
CA PRO A 108 2.61 52.05 -41.37
C PRO A 108 3.01 53.27 -42.21
N ALA A 109 2.02 54.00 -42.73
CA ALA A 109 2.18 55.14 -43.63
C ALA A 109 2.45 56.48 -42.92
N VAL A 110 2.50 56.49 -41.58
CA VAL A 110 2.95 57.63 -40.76
C VAL A 110 4.48 57.74 -40.81
N ASP A 111 4.96 58.93 -41.19
CA ASP A 111 6.38 59.33 -41.21
C ASP A 111 6.58 60.63 -40.39
N GLU A 112 7.84 60.96 -40.08
CA GLU A 112 8.20 62.09 -39.19
C GLU A 112 7.75 63.48 -39.71
N ASN A 113 7.33 63.60 -40.97
CA ASN A 113 7.03 64.88 -41.62
C ASN A 113 5.53 65.10 -41.90
N VAL A 114 4.64 64.28 -41.36
CA VAL A 114 3.18 64.40 -41.55
C VAL A 114 2.51 64.73 -40.20
N ASN A 115 1.61 65.73 -40.15
CA ASN A 115 0.85 65.99 -38.94
C ASN A 115 -0.23 64.90 -38.75
N TYR A 116 -0.10 64.09 -37.71
CA TYR A 116 -1.03 63.01 -37.40
C TYR A 116 -1.89 63.26 -36.15
N GLU A 117 -2.01 64.50 -35.67
CA GLU A 117 -2.85 64.86 -34.50
C GLU A 117 -4.30 64.37 -34.65
N ALA A 118 -4.92 64.57 -35.82
CA ALA A 118 -6.27 64.08 -36.09
C ALA A 118 -6.36 62.55 -36.02
N LEU A 119 -5.32 61.84 -36.47
CA LEU A 119 -5.24 60.38 -36.38
C LEU A 119 -5.09 59.93 -34.92
N LEU A 120 -4.27 60.63 -34.13
CA LEU A 120 -4.08 60.37 -32.70
C LEU A 120 -5.40 60.54 -31.93
N GLU A 121 -6.14 61.62 -32.20
CA GLU A 121 -7.46 61.86 -31.61
C GLU A 121 -8.44 60.72 -31.96
N CYS A 122 -8.48 60.32 -33.24
CA CYS A 122 -9.31 59.20 -33.69
C CYS A 122 -8.98 57.90 -32.93
N VAL A 123 -7.69 57.59 -32.75
CA VAL A 123 -7.21 56.40 -32.03
C VAL A 123 -7.59 56.45 -30.55
N PHE A 124 -7.51 57.62 -29.90
CA PHE A 124 -7.94 57.77 -28.51
C PHE A 124 -9.45 57.60 -28.33
N ILE A 125 -10.26 58.14 -29.26
CA ILE A 125 -11.71 57.90 -29.26
C ILE A 125 -11.97 56.40 -29.40
N LEU A 126 -11.34 55.72 -30.36
CA LEU A 126 -11.48 54.27 -30.55
C LEU A 126 -11.07 53.47 -29.31
N ASN A 127 -9.98 53.85 -28.63
CA ASN A 127 -9.55 53.22 -27.38
C ASN A 127 -10.53 53.49 -26.22
N GLY A 128 -11.14 54.67 -26.17
CA GLY A 128 -12.13 55.06 -25.17
C GLY A 128 -13.47 54.31 -25.31
N ILE A 129 -13.82 53.86 -26.50
CA ILE A 129 -15.03 53.03 -26.75
C ILE A 129 -14.84 51.60 -26.23
N PHE A 130 -13.60 51.11 -26.19
CA PHE A 130 -13.31 49.70 -25.91
C PHE A 130 -13.97 49.14 -24.63
N PRO A 131 -13.93 49.83 -23.45
CA PRO A 131 -14.54 49.33 -22.22
C PRO A 131 -16.05 49.12 -22.29
N ALA A 132 -16.74 49.77 -23.24
CA ALA A 132 -18.19 49.72 -23.38
C ALA A 132 -18.65 48.84 -24.57
N LEU A 133 -17.74 48.09 -25.19
CA LEU A 133 -18.08 47.09 -26.22
C LEU A 133 -18.66 45.81 -25.60
N LEU A 134 -19.76 45.32 -26.16
CA LEU A 134 -20.37 44.03 -25.80
C LEU A 134 -19.46 42.85 -26.17
N ALA A 135 -19.57 41.74 -25.43
CA ALA A 135 -18.81 40.51 -25.68
C ALA A 135 -19.11 39.84 -27.03
N SER A 136 -20.23 40.18 -27.68
CA SER A 136 -20.61 39.74 -29.03
C SER A 136 -19.72 40.35 -30.13
N GLU A 137 -19.18 41.55 -29.91
CA GLU A 137 -18.45 42.34 -30.92
C GLU A 137 -16.95 41.98 -30.99
N LYS A 138 -16.65 40.68 -31.14
CA LYS A 138 -15.26 40.18 -31.17
C LYS A 138 -14.43 40.78 -32.31
N THR A 139 -15.04 41.02 -33.48
CA THR A 139 -14.36 41.58 -34.66
C THR A 139 -13.85 42.99 -34.42
N LEU A 140 -14.67 43.85 -33.81
CA LEU A 140 -14.30 45.22 -33.48
C LEU A 140 -13.29 45.27 -32.33
N GLN A 141 -13.47 44.44 -31.29
CA GLN A 141 -12.48 44.31 -30.21
C GLN A 141 -11.10 43.87 -30.73
N ASP A 142 -11.05 42.88 -31.64
CA ASP A 142 -9.80 42.43 -32.26
C ASP A 142 -9.19 43.52 -33.17
N ALA A 143 -10.01 44.33 -33.86
CA ALA A 143 -9.54 45.44 -34.69
C ALA A 143 -8.87 46.53 -33.84
N ILE A 144 -9.52 46.96 -32.75
CA ILE A 144 -8.97 47.95 -31.81
C ILE A 144 -7.69 47.42 -31.16
N GLN A 145 -7.65 46.14 -30.76
CA GLN A 145 -6.43 45.52 -30.21
C GLN A 145 -5.27 45.55 -31.21
N ARG A 146 -5.51 45.17 -32.47
CA ARG A 146 -4.49 45.19 -33.53
C ARG A 146 -3.98 46.61 -33.81
N MET A 147 -4.88 47.59 -33.80
CA MET A 147 -4.54 49.00 -33.93
C MET A 147 -3.58 49.42 -32.80
N CYS A 148 -3.94 49.17 -31.53
CA CYS A 148 -3.08 49.49 -30.38
C CYS A 148 -1.73 48.77 -30.43
N GLU A 149 -1.69 47.50 -30.88
CA GLU A 149 -0.44 46.74 -31.04
C GLU A 149 0.49 47.37 -32.07
N LEU A 150 -0.05 47.77 -33.22
CA LEU A 150 0.71 48.42 -34.28
C LEU A 150 1.17 49.82 -33.87
N TRP A 151 0.31 50.57 -33.16
CA TRP A 151 0.65 51.88 -32.62
C TRP A 151 1.83 51.80 -31.64
N TRP A 152 1.76 50.84 -30.70
CA TRP A 152 2.83 50.57 -29.75
C TRP A 152 4.14 50.19 -30.46
N LYS A 153 4.07 49.28 -31.44
CA LYS A 153 5.25 48.81 -32.19
C LYS A 153 5.92 49.93 -33.00
N LYS A 154 5.15 50.86 -33.54
CA LYS A 154 5.65 52.02 -34.29
C LYS A 154 6.25 53.09 -33.37
N GLY A 155 5.85 53.14 -32.10
CA GLY A 155 6.41 54.05 -31.10
C GLY A 155 5.91 55.50 -31.21
N LEU A 156 4.69 55.68 -31.72
CA LEU A 156 4.06 56.98 -31.95
C LEU A 156 3.65 57.69 -30.63
N GLU A 157 3.30 58.96 -30.72
CA GLU A 157 2.81 59.75 -29.57
C GLU A 157 1.57 59.11 -28.92
N GLY A 158 1.42 59.25 -27.60
CA GLY A 158 0.30 58.67 -26.85
C GLY A 158 0.35 57.15 -26.66
N LYS A 159 1.42 56.47 -27.09
CA LYS A 159 1.58 55.01 -26.97
C LYS A 159 1.44 54.51 -25.53
N GLU A 160 1.79 55.31 -24.53
CA GLU A 160 1.74 54.92 -23.12
C GLU A 160 0.29 54.61 -22.70
N GLN A 161 -0.66 55.48 -23.07
CA GLN A 161 -2.08 55.30 -22.73
C GLN A 161 -2.68 54.10 -23.46
N LEU A 162 -2.41 53.96 -24.76
CA LEU A 162 -2.90 52.85 -25.58
C LEU A 162 -2.27 51.51 -25.15
N GLY A 163 -0.99 51.55 -24.78
CA GLY A 163 -0.24 50.42 -24.25
C GLY A 163 -0.82 49.94 -22.92
N LYS A 164 -1.18 50.84 -22.01
CA LYS A 164 -1.85 50.49 -20.75
C LYS A 164 -3.14 49.72 -20.99
N THR A 165 -4.03 50.26 -21.81
CA THR A 165 -5.33 49.62 -22.12
C THR A 165 -5.12 48.24 -22.75
N LEU A 166 -4.27 48.16 -23.77
CA LEU A 166 -3.95 46.90 -24.46
C LEU A 166 -3.31 45.87 -23.52
N PHE A 167 -2.43 46.27 -22.62
CA PHE A 167 -1.76 45.38 -21.68
C PHE A 167 -2.74 44.70 -20.74
N VAL A 168 -3.70 45.45 -20.16
CA VAL A 168 -4.76 44.89 -19.31
C VAL A 168 -5.63 43.89 -20.08
N ILE A 169 -5.99 44.21 -21.33
CA ILE A 169 -6.79 43.32 -22.19
C ILE A 169 -6.07 42.00 -22.45
N LEU A 170 -4.79 42.06 -22.85
CA LEU A 170 -4.00 40.87 -23.13
C LEU A 170 -3.75 40.03 -21.87
N LEU A 171 -3.55 40.68 -20.71
CA LEU A 171 -3.44 39.98 -19.43
C LEU A 171 -4.73 39.20 -19.11
N ARG A 172 -5.90 39.84 -19.14
CA ARG A 172 -7.20 39.17 -18.91
C ARG A 172 -7.38 38.00 -19.88
N LYS A 173 -7.09 38.21 -21.18
CA LYS A 173 -7.18 37.15 -22.21
C LYS A 173 -6.26 35.97 -21.92
N SER A 174 -5.03 36.23 -21.43
CA SER A 174 -4.05 35.19 -21.11
C SER A 174 -4.41 34.32 -19.89
N LEU A 175 -5.29 34.81 -19.02
CA LEU A 175 -5.74 34.12 -17.81
C LEU A 175 -7.00 33.26 -18.05
N ASN A 176 -7.70 33.46 -19.16
CA ASN A 176 -8.90 32.69 -19.51
C ASN A 176 -8.61 31.19 -19.71
N LYS A 177 -9.59 30.32 -19.43
CA LYS A 177 -9.45 28.85 -19.61
C LYS A 177 -8.97 28.47 -21.02
N GLY A 178 -9.48 29.17 -22.04
CA GLY A 178 -9.14 28.99 -23.46
C GLY A 178 -7.81 29.63 -23.91
N ALA A 179 -7.05 30.28 -23.03
CA ALA A 179 -5.82 30.96 -23.39
C ALA A 179 -4.77 30.00 -23.99
N THR A 180 -4.10 30.46 -25.04
CA THR A 180 -3.07 29.73 -25.77
C THR A 180 -1.67 30.23 -25.42
N GLY A 181 -0.63 29.49 -25.82
CA GLY A 181 0.74 29.96 -25.67
C GLY A 181 1.04 31.24 -26.47
N ALA A 182 0.30 31.51 -27.55
CA ALA A 182 0.45 32.72 -28.35
C ALA A 182 -0.03 33.97 -27.59
N ASP A 183 -1.07 33.85 -26.76
CA ASP A 183 -1.56 34.96 -25.94
C ASP A 183 -0.49 35.40 -24.92
N ILE A 184 0.23 34.44 -24.32
CA ILE A 184 1.34 34.71 -23.39
C ILE A 184 2.50 35.42 -24.10
N VAL A 185 2.81 35.01 -25.34
CA VAL A 185 3.84 35.68 -26.16
C VAL A 185 3.45 37.13 -26.45
N ARG A 186 2.17 37.40 -26.76
CA ARG A 186 1.67 38.77 -26.97
C ARG A 186 1.82 39.63 -25.72
N VAL A 187 1.46 39.11 -24.54
CA VAL A 187 1.68 39.82 -23.27
C VAL A 187 3.16 40.13 -23.06
N TRP A 188 4.04 39.15 -23.30
CA TRP A 188 5.49 39.37 -23.18
C TRP A 188 5.99 40.43 -24.16
N ASN A 189 5.51 40.48 -25.41
CA ASN A 189 5.93 41.52 -26.36
C ASN A 189 5.55 42.94 -25.91
N LEU A 190 4.51 43.07 -25.09
CA LEU A 190 4.02 44.34 -24.55
C LEU A 190 4.49 44.62 -23.11
N HIS A 191 5.35 43.78 -22.52
CA HIS A 191 5.73 43.88 -21.09
C HIS A 191 6.23 45.26 -20.63
N GLN A 192 6.86 46.04 -21.52
CA GLN A 192 7.35 47.39 -21.23
C GLN A 192 6.22 48.39 -20.92
N ALA A 193 4.99 48.14 -21.38
CA ALA A 193 3.83 48.96 -21.04
C ALA A 193 3.54 48.96 -19.53
N LEU A 194 3.99 47.92 -18.80
CA LEU A 194 3.88 47.89 -17.33
C LEU A 194 4.58 49.08 -16.67
N LEU A 195 5.70 49.56 -17.22
CA LEU A 195 6.46 50.68 -16.68
C LEU A 195 5.70 52.02 -16.78
N CYS A 196 4.62 52.07 -17.56
CA CYS A 196 3.79 53.26 -17.66
C CYS A 196 2.80 53.37 -16.49
N PHE A 197 2.53 52.29 -15.76
CA PHE A 197 1.61 52.28 -14.62
C PHE A 197 2.28 52.82 -13.37
N ASP A 198 1.59 53.71 -12.66
CA ASP A 198 1.99 54.16 -11.34
C ASP A 198 1.56 53.13 -10.30
N TYR A 199 2.53 52.57 -9.57
CA TYR A 199 2.29 51.52 -8.59
C TYR A 199 1.40 51.99 -7.42
N ASP A 200 1.55 53.23 -6.98
CA ASP A 200 0.85 53.75 -5.80
C ASP A 200 -0.55 54.29 -6.11
N SER A 201 -0.96 54.27 -7.39
CA SER A 201 -2.31 54.69 -7.80
C SER A 201 -3.35 53.57 -7.60
N ASP A 202 -4.54 53.93 -7.09
CA ASP A 202 -5.69 53.01 -6.92
C ASP A 202 -6.12 52.38 -8.26
N GLY A 203 -5.93 53.10 -9.38
CA GLY A 203 -6.22 52.59 -10.72
C GLY A 203 -5.33 51.44 -11.19
N SER A 204 -4.23 51.15 -10.48
CA SER A 204 -3.32 50.05 -10.78
C SER A 204 -3.64 48.75 -10.02
N ASP A 205 -4.59 48.76 -9.09
CA ASP A 205 -4.90 47.58 -8.26
C ASP A 205 -5.41 46.40 -9.09
N GLU A 206 -6.25 46.66 -10.10
CA GLU A 206 -6.66 45.62 -11.04
C GLU A 206 -5.44 44.97 -11.73
N VAL A 207 -4.46 45.77 -12.14
CA VAL A 207 -3.28 45.28 -12.83
C VAL A 207 -2.42 44.45 -11.89
N LYS A 208 -2.24 44.88 -10.64
CA LYS A 208 -1.55 44.10 -9.60
C LYS A 208 -2.21 42.72 -9.44
N ASP A 209 -3.53 42.66 -9.34
CA ASP A 209 -4.27 41.40 -9.18
C ASP A 209 -4.12 40.47 -10.39
N LEU A 210 -4.25 40.99 -11.61
CA LEU A 210 -4.07 40.21 -12.85
C LEU A 210 -2.63 39.67 -12.97
N LEU A 211 -1.63 40.47 -12.59
CA LEU A 211 -0.23 40.04 -12.59
C LEU A 211 0.03 38.95 -11.55
N LEU A 212 -0.54 39.04 -10.35
CA LEU A 212 -0.44 37.99 -9.34
C LEU A 212 -1.12 36.68 -9.80
N GLN A 213 -2.28 36.77 -10.47
CA GLN A 213 -2.94 35.60 -11.04
C GLN A 213 -2.07 34.87 -12.07
N CYS A 214 -1.17 35.56 -12.78
CA CYS A 214 -0.23 34.91 -13.70
C CYS A 214 0.68 33.89 -12.98
N PHE A 215 1.02 34.11 -11.71
CA PHE A 215 1.77 33.15 -10.88
C PHE A 215 0.94 31.96 -10.42
N MET A 216 -0.38 31.99 -10.57
CA MET A 216 -1.29 30.88 -10.23
C MET A 216 -1.54 29.96 -11.44
N VAL A 217 -1.26 30.44 -12.66
CA VAL A 217 -1.58 29.73 -13.90
C VAL A 217 -0.39 28.93 -14.42
N VAL A 218 -0.53 27.60 -14.43
CA VAL A 218 0.52 26.65 -14.87
C VAL A 218 1.03 26.94 -16.29
N LYS A 219 0.16 27.43 -17.20
CA LYS A 219 0.54 27.76 -18.59
C LYS A 219 1.61 28.88 -18.63
N HIS A 220 1.47 29.91 -17.79
CA HIS A 220 2.44 31.01 -17.68
C HIS A 220 3.78 30.52 -17.13
N ILE A 221 3.77 29.62 -16.14
CA ILE A 221 4.99 29.08 -15.53
C ILE A 221 5.73 28.11 -16.49
N LYS A 222 5.00 27.28 -17.25
CA LYS A 222 5.61 26.31 -18.18
C LYS A 222 6.09 26.93 -19.49
N LYS A 223 5.50 28.03 -19.95
CA LYS A 223 5.89 28.70 -21.19
C LYS A 223 7.12 29.59 -20.96
N GLU A 224 8.08 29.56 -21.87
CA GLU A 224 9.34 30.32 -21.75
C GLU A 224 9.11 31.83 -21.68
N GLU A 225 8.26 32.39 -22.55
CA GLU A 225 7.91 33.81 -22.54
C GLU A 225 7.15 34.21 -21.27
N GLY A 226 6.34 33.30 -20.73
CA GLY A 226 5.68 33.48 -19.44
C GLY A 226 6.69 33.56 -18.30
N ARG A 227 7.69 32.66 -18.23
CA ARG A 227 8.78 32.77 -17.23
C ARG A 227 9.57 34.07 -17.36
N ARG A 228 9.82 34.54 -18.59
CA ARG A 228 10.47 35.84 -18.82
C ARG A 228 9.62 36.99 -18.25
N LEU A 229 8.31 36.98 -18.52
CA LEU A 229 7.36 37.94 -17.93
C LEU A 229 7.39 37.88 -16.41
N LEU A 230 7.14 36.71 -15.82
CA LEU A 230 7.10 36.53 -14.37
C LEU A 230 8.42 36.97 -13.69
N SER A 231 9.57 36.70 -14.31
CA SER A 231 10.87 37.17 -13.79
C SER A 231 11.04 38.68 -13.89
N PHE A 232 10.47 39.33 -14.91
CA PHE A 232 10.50 40.77 -15.09
C PHE A 232 9.63 41.51 -14.05
N LEU A 233 8.54 40.90 -13.58
CA LEU A 233 7.66 41.54 -12.58
C LEU A 233 8.37 41.85 -11.25
N PHE A 234 9.46 41.14 -10.94
CA PHE A 234 10.29 41.43 -9.77
C PHE A 234 11.04 42.76 -9.86
N SER A 235 11.20 43.36 -11.06
CA SER A 235 11.85 44.66 -11.23
C SER A 235 10.87 45.84 -11.26
N TRP A 236 9.57 45.62 -11.04
CA TRP A 236 8.57 46.70 -11.15
C TRP A 236 8.47 47.55 -9.89
N ASN A 237 8.31 46.92 -8.72
CA ASN A 237 8.26 47.61 -7.42
C ASN A 237 8.71 46.67 -6.28
N VAL A 238 9.43 47.22 -5.30
CA VAL A 238 9.98 46.46 -4.15
C VAL A 238 8.88 45.81 -3.30
N ASN A 239 7.77 46.52 -3.06
CA ASN A 239 6.63 45.98 -2.31
C ASN A 239 5.91 44.87 -3.08
N PHE A 240 5.89 44.97 -4.41
CA PHE A 240 5.28 43.94 -5.25
C PHE A 240 6.02 42.60 -5.18
N ILE A 241 7.35 42.59 -4.97
CA ILE A 241 8.12 41.36 -4.76
C ILE A 241 7.54 40.54 -3.60
N LYS A 242 7.19 41.19 -2.49
CA LYS A 242 6.61 40.54 -1.30
C LYS A 242 5.23 39.95 -1.63
N MET A 243 4.41 40.66 -2.41
CA MET A 243 3.10 40.17 -2.88
C MET A 243 3.24 38.96 -3.81
N ILE A 244 4.20 39.00 -4.76
CA ILE A 244 4.51 37.87 -5.64
C ILE A 244 4.89 36.64 -4.80
N HIS A 245 5.80 36.82 -3.84
CA HIS A 245 6.26 35.71 -3.01
C HIS A 245 5.16 35.13 -2.12
N GLY A 246 4.32 35.99 -1.52
CA GLY A 246 3.13 35.55 -0.79
C GLY A 246 2.19 34.73 -1.67
N THR A 247 1.92 35.18 -2.89
CA THR A 247 1.11 34.45 -3.88
C THR A 247 1.71 33.09 -4.21
N VAL A 248 3.00 33.03 -4.55
CA VAL A 248 3.66 31.75 -4.87
C VAL A 248 3.56 30.78 -3.69
N LYS A 249 3.85 31.24 -2.46
CA LYS A 249 3.77 30.40 -1.25
C LYS A 249 2.38 29.80 -1.06
N ASN A 250 1.33 30.61 -1.19
CA ASN A 250 -0.06 30.16 -1.05
C ASN A 250 -0.44 29.11 -2.12
N GLN A 251 0.19 29.16 -3.29
CA GLN A 251 -0.06 28.21 -4.38
C GLN A 251 0.79 26.93 -4.31
N LEU A 252 1.88 26.91 -3.54
CA LEU A 252 2.79 25.75 -3.51
C LEU A 252 2.07 24.45 -3.16
N GLN A 253 1.06 24.46 -2.29
CA GLN A 253 0.32 23.25 -1.93
C GLN A 253 -0.44 22.64 -3.12
N PHE A 254 -0.93 23.47 -4.05
CA PHE A 254 -1.75 23.04 -5.19
C PHE A 254 -0.92 22.66 -6.41
N PHE A 255 0.32 23.14 -6.52
CA PHE A 255 1.15 22.84 -7.67
C PHE A 255 1.76 21.44 -7.66
N PRO A 256 1.89 20.78 -8.83
CA PRO A 256 2.62 19.52 -8.93
C PRO A 256 4.12 19.76 -8.72
N ARG A 257 4.82 18.76 -8.14
CA ARG A 257 6.27 18.86 -7.86
C ARG A 257 7.12 19.15 -9.11
N SER A 258 6.72 18.64 -10.27
CA SER A 258 7.41 18.89 -11.55
C SER A 258 7.42 20.36 -11.98
N LEU A 259 6.59 21.21 -11.38
CA LEU A 259 6.54 22.64 -11.70
C LEU A 259 7.61 23.45 -10.93
N MET A 260 8.16 22.89 -9.85
CA MET A 260 9.04 23.62 -8.92
C MET A 260 10.34 24.09 -9.57
N GLU A 261 10.88 23.32 -10.51
CA GLU A 261 12.08 23.69 -11.26
C GLU A 261 11.86 24.98 -12.08
N TYR A 262 10.68 25.13 -12.70
CA TYR A 262 10.32 26.33 -13.45
C TYR A 262 10.07 27.54 -12.54
N ILE A 263 9.48 27.32 -11.35
CA ILE A 263 9.31 28.39 -10.36
C ILE A 263 10.68 28.86 -9.86
N ALA A 264 11.57 27.92 -9.53
CA ALA A 264 12.93 28.23 -9.10
C ALA A 264 13.70 29.01 -10.18
N GLU A 265 13.53 28.64 -11.45
CA GLU A 265 14.09 29.37 -12.58
C GLU A 265 13.59 30.82 -12.66
N VAL A 266 12.29 31.08 -12.41
CA VAL A 266 11.74 32.44 -12.38
C VAL A 266 12.43 33.30 -11.32
N TYR A 267 12.54 32.80 -10.09
CA TYR A 267 13.26 33.50 -9.00
C TYR A 267 14.73 33.71 -9.34
N PHE A 268 15.40 32.71 -9.89
CA PHE A 268 16.81 32.81 -10.26
C PHE A 268 17.07 33.81 -11.38
N ARG A 269 16.19 33.86 -12.39
CA ARG A 269 16.25 34.85 -13.48
C ARG A 269 16.00 36.26 -12.97
N ALA A 270 15.08 36.43 -12.02
CA ALA A 270 14.83 37.70 -11.36
C ALA A 270 16.07 38.16 -10.58
N TRP A 271 16.63 37.29 -9.73
CA TRP A 271 17.83 37.57 -8.92
C TRP A 271 19.02 38.03 -9.76
N LYS A 272 19.23 37.45 -10.95
CA LYS A 272 20.31 37.88 -11.85
C LYS A 272 20.14 39.29 -12.42
N LYS A 273 18.90 39.81 -12.49
CA LYS A 273 18.57 41.04 -13.23
C LYS A 273 18.34 42.25 -12.34
N VAL A 274 17.83 42.06 -11.13
CA VAL A 274 17.43 43.17 -10.26
C VAL A 274 18.64 43.78 -9.53
N PRO A 275 18.85 45.11 -9.58
CA PRO A 275 19.93 45.78 -8.84
C PRO A 275 19.46 46.38 -7.50
N GLY A 276 20.42 46.65 -6.60
CA GLY A 276 20.21 47.47 -5.40
C GLY A 276 19.19 46.91 -4.41
N GLU A 277 18.29 47.76 -3.90
CA GLU A 277 17.28 47.39 -2.89
C GLU A 277 16.40 46.19 -3.32
N PHE A 278 16.15 46.03 -4.62
CA PHE A 278 15.35 44.92 -5.15
C PHE A 278 16.03 43.56 -4.92
N ILE A 279 17.36 43.47 -5.03
CA ILE A 279 18.08 42.21 -4.79
C ILE A 279 18.05 41.85 -3.30
N GLU A 280 18.15 42.85 -2.42
CA GLU A 280 18.08 42.63 -0.97
C GLU A 280 16.72 42.05 -0.57
N VAL A 281 15.62 42.65 -1.05
CA VAL A 281 14.27 42.12 -0.76
C VAL A 281 14.07 40.73 -1.35
N LEU A 282 14.57 40.46 -2.56
CA LEU A 282 14.46 39.13 -3.16
C LEU A 282 15.27 38.09 -2.39
N GLU A 283 16.49 38.42 -1.96
CA GLU A 283 17.36 37.54 -1.21
C GLU A 283 16.79 37.25 0.20
N TYR A 284 16.48 38.28 0.98
CA TYR A 284 16.09 38.14 2.38
C TYR A 284 14.60 37.84 2.58
N ASN A 285 13.69 38.43 1.80
CA ASN A 285 12.25 38.20 1.96
C ASN A 285 11.72 37.02 1.14
N CYS A 286 12.48 36.48 0.18
CA CYS A 286 12.00 35.37 -0.64
C CYS A 286 12.91 34.14 -0.60
N ILE A 287 14.17 34.27 -1.03
CA ILE A 287 15.08 33.11 -1.13
C ILE A 287 15.39 32.57 0.28
N GLN A 288 15.76 33.43 1.21
CA GLN A 288 16.02 33.04 2.60
C GLN A 288 14.74 32.55 3.30
N ASP A 289 13.55 33.07 2.94
CA ASP A 289 12.28 32.54 3.44
C ASP A 289 12.06 31.08 2.99
N PHE A 290 12.34 30.75 1.73
CA PHE A 290 12.33 29.36 1.28
C PHE A 290 13.37 28.50 2.01
N MET A 291 14.58 29.02 2.26
CA MET A 291 15.60 28.31 3.04
C MET A 291 15.11 28.03 4.47
N HIS A 292 14.51 29.02 5.13
CA HIS A 292 13.92 28.89 6.47
C HIS A 292 12.82 27.82 6.47
N HIS A 293 11.88 27.86 5.53
CA HIS A 293 10.83 26.85 5.42
C HIS A 293 11.37 25.46 5.05
N GLY A 294 12.44 25.38 4.24
CA GLY A 294 13.13 24.13 3.92
C GLY A 294 13.74 23.45 5.14
N ILE A 295 14.11 24.23 6.16
CA ILE A 295 14.63 23.76 7.44
C ILE A 295 13.50 23.42 8.42
N HIS A 296 12.53 24.33 8.58
CA HIS A 296 11.58 24.31 9.69
C HIS A 296 10.25 23.61 9.39
N LEU A 297 9.88 23.41 8.12
CA LEU A 297 8.65 22.70 7.80
C LEU A 297 8.73 21.22 8.22
N PRO A 298 7.67 20.68 8.85
CA PRO A 298 7.56 19.25 9.11
C PRO A 298 7.67 18.45 7.81
N ARG A 299 8.33 17.28 7.85
CA ARG A 299 8.51 16.45 6.65
C ARG A 299 7.19 15.93 6.07
N SER A 300 6.15 15.84 6.89
CA SER A 300 4.77 15.49 6.50
C SER A 300 4.05 16.59 5.73
N SER A 301 4.57 17.82 5.71
CA SER A 301 3.94 18.93 4.98
C SER A 301 3.92 18.66 3.47
N PRO A 302 2.78 18.88 2.78
CA PRO A 302 2.68 18.72 1.33
C PRO A 302 3.58 19.70 0.55
N VAL A 303 4.07 20.75 1.21
CA VAL A 303 4.89 21.81 0.62
C VAL A 303 6.38 21.58 0.85
N HIS A 304 6.78 20.85 1.90
CA HIS A 304 8.18 20.69 2.28
C HIS A 304 9.05 20.11 1.15
N SER A 305 8.59 19.05 0.47
CA SER A 305 9.33 18.46 -0.66
C SER A 305 9.46 19.41 -1.86
N LYS A 306 8.47 20.30 -2.06
CA LYS A 306 8.44 21.28 -3.14
C LYS A 306 9.42 22.42 -2.90
N VAL A 307 9.46 22.93 -1.66
CA VAL A 307 10.45 23.95 -1.24
C VAL A 307 11.87 23.41 -1.39
N ARG A 308 12.12 22.16 -1.00
CA ARG A 308 13.43 21.52 -1.22
C ARG A 308 13.82 21.45 -2.70
N GLU A 309 12.88 21.13 -3.58
CA GLU A 309 13.14 21.09 -5.02
C GLU A 309 13.53 22.47 -5.56
N ILE A 310 12.86 23.54 -5.09
CA ILE A 310 13.21 24.92 -5.43
C ILE A 310 14.65 25.24 -5.02
N LEU A 311 15.02 24.93 -3.77
CA LEU A 311 16.38 25.20 -3.26
C LEU A 311 17.45 24.39 -3.98
N THR A 312 17.15 23.14 -4.32
CA THR A 312 18.06 22.25 -5.07
C THR A 312 18.47 22.88 -6.41
N TYR A 313 17.59 23.64 -7.04
CA TYR A 313 17.92 24.38 -8.27
C TYR A 313 19.05 25.39 -8.02
N PHE A 314 18.96 26.21 -6.97
CA PHE A 314 20.00 27.19 -6.63
C PHE A 314 21.34 26.52 -6.30
N HIS A 315 21.34 25.41 -5.56
CA HIS A 315 22.55 24.63 -5.25
C HIS A 315 23.20 24.00 -6.48
N LYS A 316 22.41 23.64 -7.50
CA LYS A 316 22.94 23.19 -8.79
C LYS A 316 23.57 24.34 -9.58
N GLN A 317 22.95 25.52 -9.57
CA GLN A 317 23.44 26.69 -10.30
C GLN A 317 24.73 27.28 -9.70
N SER A 318 25.00 27.08 -8.41
CA SER A 318 26.19 27.62 -7.74
C SER A 318 27.51 27.20 -8.40
N LYS A 319 27.52 26.01 -9.00
CA LYS A 319 28.70 25.42 -9.66
C LYS A 319 28.98 25.99 -11.04
N VAL A 320 28.00 26.67 -11.65
CA VAL A 320 28.05 27.09 -13.05
C VAL A 320 28.07 28.61 -13.17
N ARG A 321 27.50 29.32 -12.20
CA ARG A 321 27.31 30.78 -12.28
C ARG A 321 27.99 31.50 -11.13
N GLN A 322 28.77 32.51 -11.48
CA GLN A 322 29.46 33.39 -10.54
C GLN A 322 28.47 34.15 -9.64
N GLY A 323 28.87 34.40 -8.38
CA GLY A 323 28.10 35.17 -7.38
C GLY A 323 27.05 34.37 -6.60
N VAL A 324 26.65 33.19 -7.08
CA VAL A 324 25.63 32.36 -6.41
C VAL A 324 26.18 31.77 -5.10
N GLU A 325 27.45 31.36 -5.07
CA GLU A 325 28.08 30.82 -3.85
C GLU A 325 28.15 31.86 -2.73
N GLU A 326 28.50 33.10 -3.07
CA GLU A 326 28.52 34.23 -2.13
C GLU A 326 27.11 34.51 -1.57
N MET A 327 26.09 34.56 -2.43
CA MET A 327 24.70 34.70 -2.00
C MET A 327 24.27 33.55 -1.08
N LEU A 328 24.53 32.29 -1.45
CA LEU A 328 24.17 31.13 -0.63
C LEU A 328 24.86 31.18 0.74
N TYR A 329 26.15 31.55 0.77
CA TYR A 329 26.90 31.73 2.01
C TYR A 329 26.24 32.77 2.92
N ARG A 330 25.97 33.98 2.41
CA ARG A 330 25.31 35.08 3.14
C ARG A 330 23.93 34.70 3.67
N LEU A 331 23.10 34.05 2.85
CA LEU A 331 21.73 33.71 3.24
C LEU A 331 21.64 32.52 4.19
N TYR A 332 22.55 31.54 4.10
CA TYR A 332 22.58 30.42 5.05
C TYR A 332 23.24 30.74 6.38
N GLN A 333 24.18 31.69 6.41
CA GLN A 333 24.96 32.04 7.61
C GLN A 333 24.09 32.19 8.89
N PRO A 334 22.97 32.96 8.92
CA PRO A 334 22.20 33.15 10.15
C PRO A 334 21.30 31.96 10.54
N ILE A 335 21.00 31.04 9.62
CA ILE A 335 19.95 30.02 9.80
C ILE A 335 20.49 28.59 9.88
N LEU A 336 21.42 28.21 9.01
CA LEU A 336 21.79 26.81 8.81
C LEU A 336 22.54 26.26 10.02
N TRP A 337 23.56 26.98 10.49
CA TRP A 337 24.41 26.54 11.59
C TRP A 337 23.65 26.47 12.93
N ARG A 338 22.70 27.38 13.14
CA ARG A 338 21.78 27.34 14.28
C ARG A 338 20.82 26.15 14.18
N ALA A 339 20.32 25.87 12.98
CA ALA A 339 19.39 24.77 12.76
C ALA A 339 20.04 23.39 12.91
N LEU A 340 21.30 23.23 12.51
CA LEU A 340 22.09 22.01 12.77
C LEU A 340 22.25 21.71 14.26
N LYS A 341 22.17 22.74 15.12
CA LYS A 341 22.28 22.63 16.59
C LYS A 341 20.93 22.81 17.30
N ALA A 342 19.81 22.74 16.58
CA ALA A 342 18.47 22.93 17.14
C ALA A 342 18.08 21.79 18.09
N ARG A 343 17.19 22.06 19.06
CA ARG A 343 16.67 21.03 19.98
C ARG A 343 15.83 19.97 19.25
N ASN A 344 15.10 20.36 18.20
CA ASN A 344 14.24 19.47 17.42
C ASN A 344 15.05 18.65 16.40
N GLY A 345 14.95 17.31 16.46
CA GLY A 345 15.67 16.39 15.58
C GLY A 345 15.26 16.44 14.11
N GLU A 346 13.99 16.74 13.77
CA GLU A 346 13.58 16.91 12.37
C GLU A 346 14.18 18.16 11.75
N VAL A 347 14.23 19.26 12.50
CA VAL A 347 14.86 20.51 12.06
C VAL A 347 16.34 20.27 11.77
N ARG A 348 17.06 19.58 12.68
CA ARG A 348 18.45 19.19 12.44
C ARG A 348 18.59 18.30 11.20
N ALA A 349 17.69 17.33 11.01
CA ALA A 349 17.74 16.44 9.85
C ALA A 349 17.44 17.16 8.52
N ASN A 350 16.59 18.18 8.54
CA ASN A 350 16.31 19.02 7.37
C ASN A 350 17.51 19.93 7.06
N ALA A 351 18.10 20.54 8.09
CA ALA A 351 19.32 21.33 7.96
C ALA A 351 20.49 20.50 7.44
N ALA A 352 20.68 19.27 7.94
CA ALA A 352 21.70 18.33 7.49
C ALA A 352 21.61 18.04 5.99
N PHE A 353 20.39 17.85 5.48
CA PHE A 353 20.14 17.61 4.07
C PHE A 353 20.53 18.83 3.22
N LEU A 354 20.07 20.03 3.60
CA LEU A 354 20.38 21.26 2.87
C LEU A 354 21.87 21.62 2.95
N PHE A 355 22.50 21.38 4.09
CA PHE A 355 23.95 21.53 4.27
C PHE A 355 24.71 20.65 3.27
N ALA A 356 24.33 19.38 3.13
CA ALA A 356 24.99 18.49 2.18
C ALA A 356 24.80 18.89 0.72
N ASP A 357 23.60 19.36 0.34
CA ASP A 357 23.34 19.81 -1.03
C ASP A 357 24.04 21.14 -1.37
N ALA A 358 24.20 22.02 -0.38
CA ALA A 358 24.86 23.31 -0.51
C ALA A 358 26.40 23.26 -0.28
N PHE A 359 26.96 22.10 0.10
CA PHE A 359 28.38 21.95 0.44
C PHE A 359 29.31 22.44 -0.69
N PRO A 360 30.34 23.26 -0.40
CA PRO A 360 30.92 23.51 0.94
C PRO A 360 30.37 24.70 1.75
N VAL A 361 29.46 25.53 1.20
CA VAL A 361 28.97 26.79 1.82
C VAL A 361 30.13 27.63 2.40
N CYS A 362 30.92 28.24 1.53
CA CYS A 362 32.04 29.10 1.90
C CYS A 362 32.02 30.40 1.09
N ASP A 363 32.63 31.46 1.62
CA ASP A 363 32.82 32.72 0.90
C ASP A 363 33.95 32.57 -0.13
N PRO A 364 33.70 32.83 -1.43
CA PRO A 364 34.74 32.77 -2.45
C PRO A 364 35.88 33.79 -2.27
N SER A 365 35.69 34.82 -1.44
CA SER A 365 36.69 35.86 -1.18
C SER A 365 37.73 35.50 -0.12
N PHE A 366 37.57 34.37 0.57
CA PHE A 366 38.50 33.93 1.62
C PHE A 366 39.90 33.62 1.08
N THR A 367 40.91 33.91 1.91
CA THR A 367 42.28 33.45 1.67
C THR A 367 42.36 31.93 1.76
N ALA A 368 43.42 31.32 1.19
CA ALA A 368 43.61 29.87 1.23
C ALA A 368 43.59 29.31 2.68
N GLU A 369 44.22 30.02 3.62
CA GLU A 369 44.24 29.60 5.03
C GLU A 369 42.86 29.71 5.70
N GLU A 370 42.07 30.73 5.38
CA GLU A 370 40.70 30.87 5.88
C GLU A 370 39.79 29.80 5.30
N MET A 371 39.94 29.51 4.01
CA MET A 371 39.20 28.45 3.33
C MET A 371 39.47 27.09 3.98
N ASP A 372 40.74 26.75 4.22
CA ASP A 372 41.10 25.49 4.88
C ASP A 372 40.51 25.38 6.29
N ARG A 373 40.55 26.46 7.08
CA ARG A 373 39.94 26.49 8.41
C ARG A 373 38.42 26.30 8.36
N GLU A 374 37.74 26.91 7.39
CA GLU A 374 36.29 26.79 7.24
C GLU A 374 35.88 25.40 6.76
N ILE A 375 36.59 24.84 5.77
CA ILE A 375 36.37 23.47 5.29
C ILE A 375 36.55 22.45 6.44
N GLN A 376 37.58 22.62 7.27
CA GLN A 376 37.80 21.78 8.44
C GLN A 376 36.60 21.81 9.40
N LYS A 377 36.04 22.99 9.70
CA LYS A 377 34.80 23.10 10.49
C LYS A 377 33.62 22.40 9.82
N ARG A 378 33.52 22.43 8.48
CA ARG A 378 32.45 21.72 7.76
C ARG A 378 32.57 20.21 7.89
N PHE A 379 33.79 19.66 7.93
CA PHE A 379 34.01 18.25 8.23
C PHE A 379 33.63 17.90 9.67
N GLU A 380 33.95 18.76 10.65
CA GLU A 380 33.53 18.57 12.05
C GLU A 380 32.01 18.53 12.20
N GLU A 381 31.27 19.37 11.46
CA GLU A 381 29.80 19.32 11.44
C GLU A 381 29.29 18.02 10.80
N LEU A 382 29.95 17.46 9.77
CA LEU A 382 29.59 16.13 9.24
C LEU A 382 29.75 15.02 10.29
N PHE A 383 30.86 15.00 11.03
CA PHE A 383 31.02 14.05 12.13
C PHE A 383 29.95 14.22 13.20
N SER A 384 29.64 15.46 13.58
CA SER A 384 28.58 15.78 14.54
C SER A 384 27.21 15.23 14.08
N LEU A 385 26.91 15.29 12.78
CA LEU A 385 25.68 14.71 12.22
C LEU A 385 25.66 13.17 12.28
N LEU A 386 26.80 12.52 12.08
CA LEU A 386 26.93 11.05 12.19
C LEU A 386 26.80 10.58 13.65
N GLU A 387 27.03 11.45 14.62
CA GLU A 387 26.98 11.15 16.06
C GLU A 387 25.70 11.65 16.75
N ASP A 388 24.76 12.22 16.00
CA ASP A 388 23.54 12.80 16.55
C ASP A 388 22.68 11.77 17.30
N PRO A 389 22.10 12.13 18.46
CA PRO A 389 21.25 11.22 19.23
C PRO A 389 19.95 10.82 18.52
N TYR A 390 19.50 11.58 17.52
CA TYR A 390 18.28 11.31 16.77
C TYR A 390 18.58 10.50 15.49
N PRO A 391 18.08 9.26 15.35
CA PRO A 391 18.42 8.38 14.25
C PRO A 391 18.25 8.98 12.85
N LEU A 392 17.17 9.75 12.63
CA LEU A 392 16.92 10.38 11.34
C LEU A 392 18.01 11.38 10.94
N VAL A 393 18.60 12.10 11.90
CA VAL A 393 19.72 13.02 11.63
C VAL A 393 20.92 12.23 11.14
N ARG A 394 21.27 11.13 11.82
CA ARG A 394 22.37 10.24 11.38
C ARG A 394 22.14 9.66 10.00
N SER A 395 20.92 9.23 9.68
CA SER A 395 20.57 8.77 8.32
C SER A 395 20.77 9.87 7.27
N MET A 396 20.45 11.13 7.58
CA MET A 396 20.73 12.27 6.69
C MET A 396 22.21 12.62 6.64
N GLY A 397 22.94 12.46 7.75
CA GLY A 397 24.40 12.61 7.82
C GLY A 397 25.11 11.60 6.91
N ILE A 398 24.73 10.31 6.98
CA ILE A 398 25.26 9.25 6.10
C ILE A 398 25.04 9.61 4.62
N LEU A 399 23.82 10.04 4.26
CA LEU A 399 23.52 10.47 2.90
C LEU A 399 24.36 11.68 2.48
N GLY A 400 24.54 12.65 3.37
CA GLY A 400 25.34 13.83 3.13
C GLY A 400 26.80 13.48 2.89
N VAL A 401 27.41 12.67 3.76
CA VAL A 401 28.77 12.17 3.61
C VAL A 401 28.93 11.40 2.30
N ALA A 402 27.99 10.50 1.96
CA ALA A 402 28.06 9.74 0.71
C ALA A 402 28.03 10.65 -0.53
N LYS A 403 27.15 11.67 -0.56
CA LYS A 403 27.09 12.65 -1.67
C LYS A 403 28.36 13.49 -1.76
N ILE A 404 28.86 13.99 -0.64
CA ILE A 404 30.02 14.87 -0.57
C ILE A 404 31.28 14.11 -0.97
N THR A 405 31.51 12.93 -0.39
CA THR A 405 32.68 12.09 -0.70
C THR A 405 32.66 11.61 -2.15
N ALA A 406 31.52 11.18 -2.68
CA ALA A 406 31.43 10.77 -4.09
C ALA A 406 31.81 11.91 -5.04
N LYS A 407 31.41 13.15 -4.73
CA LYS A 407 31.58 14.31 -5.60
C LYS A 407 32.92 15.05 -5.43
N TYR A 408 33.44 15.13 -4.21
CA TYR A 408 34.62 15.92 -3.87
C TYR A 408 35.81 15.04 -3.44
N TRP A 409 35.84 13.77 -3.84
CA TRP A 409 36.83 12.77 -3.41
C TRP A 409 38.28 13.28 -3.45
N GLU A 410 38.69 13.90 -4.55
CA GLU A 410 40.06 14.39 -4.73
C GLU A 410 40.39 15.64 -3.90
N MET A 411 39.37 16.40 -3.49
CA MET A 411 39.52 17.63 -2.70
C MET A 411 39.52 17.35 -1.19
N ILE A 412 39.10 16.17 -0.76
CA ILE A 412 39.01 15.82 0.66
C ILE A 412 40.31 15.12 1.08
N PRO A 413 40.96 15.51 2.19
CA PRO A 413 42.15 14.83 2.70
C PRO A 413 41.90 13.33 2.92
N SER A 414 42.83 12.47 2.47
CA SER A 414 42.65 11.01 2.51
C SER A 414 42.38 10.46 3.92
N ARG A 415 42.96 11.09 4.95
CA ARG A 415 42.69 10.73 6.35
C ARG A 415 41.23 10.97 6.74
N VAL A 416 40.68 12.12 6.36
CA VAL A 416 39.27 12.47 6.63
C VAL A 416 38.32 11.53 5.89
N LEU A 417 38.62 11.17 4.64
CA LEU A 417 37.86 10.16 3.90
C LEU A 417 37.84 8.82 4.62
N ALA A 418 39.00 8.33 5.06
CA ALA A 418 39.11 7.07 5.79
C ALA A 418 38.32 7.10 7.10
N ASP A 419 38.43 8.18 7.88
CA ASP A 419 37.74 8.31 9.17
C ASP A 419 36.21 8.39 9.00
N LEU A 420 35.72 9.15 8.01
CA LEU A 420 34.28 9.22 7.71
C LEU A 420 33.72 7.86 7.25
N LEU A 421 34.42 7.16 6.35
CA LEU A 421 33.95 5.87 5.84
C LEU A 421 34.01 4.79 6.92
N LYS A 422 35.04 4.77 7.76
CA LYS A 422 35.11 3.87 8.92
C LYS A 422 33.94 4.12 9.87
N LYS A 423 33.62 5.38 10.19
CA LYS A 423 32.44 5.72 11.00
C LYS A 423 31.16 5.14 10.41
N ILE A 424 31.00 5.20 9.08
CA ILE A 424 29.82 4.65 8.40
C ILE A 424 29.80 3.12 8.42
N THR A 425 30.92 2.45 8.13
CA THR A 425 30.98 0.99 7.94
C THR A 425 31.19 0.19 9.22
N GLU A 426 31.87 0.75 10.21
CA GLU A 426 32.20 0.06 11.47
C GLU A 426 31.20 0.42 12.59
N ASP A 427 30.81 1.70 12.72
CA ASP A 427 29.88 2.13 13.77
C ASP A 427 28.43 2.10 13.29
N LEU A 428 28.08 2.88 12.26
CA LEU A 428 26.67 3.11 11.87
C LEU A 428 26.04 1.90 11.18
N ALA A 429 26.83 1.03 10.55
CA ALA A 429 26.36 -0.25 10.05
C ALA A 429 25.86 -1.18 11.17
N CYS A 430 26.32 -0.93 12.40
CA CYS A 430 25.97 -1.65 13.62
C CYS A 430 25.16 -0.80 14.63
N ASP A 431 24.51 0.27 14.16
CA ASP A 431 23.71 1.17 15.01
C ASP A 431 22.67 0.41 15.84
N VAL A 432 22.80 0.47 17.17
CA VAL A 432 21.95 -0.31 18.09
C VAL A 432 20.54 0.27 18.25
N THR A 433 20.34 1.54 17.93
CA THR A 433 19.12 2.29 18.25
C THR A 433 18.10 2.27 17.11
N SER A 434 18.54 2.13 15.85
CA SER A 434 17.64 2.18 14.71
C SER A 434 18.13 1.37 13.51
N ASP A 435 17.25 0.51 12.99
CA ASP A 435 17.48 -0.21 11.76
C ASP A 435 17.37 0.67 10.50
N ASP A 436 16.75 1.87 10.60
CA ASP A 436 16.77 2.86 9.52
C ASP A 436 18.15 3.45 9.29
N VAL A 437 18.95 3.63 10.35
CA VAL A 437 20.34 4.11 10.24
C VAL A 437 21.19 3.03 9.55
N ARG A 438 21.14 1.79 10.04
CA ARG A 438 21.83 0.64 9.43
C ARG A 438 21.43 0.46 7.96
N CYS A 439 20.13 0.58 7.66
CA CYS A 439 19.63 0.53 6.29
C CYS A 439 20.15 1.69 5.42
N SER A 440 20.25 2.90 5.99
CA SER A 440 20.74 4.09 5.28
C SER A 440 22.21 3.96 4.88
N VAL A 441 23.05 3.32 5.70
CA VAL A 441 24.44 2.98 5.35
C VAL A 441 24.48 2.24 4.02
N PHE A 442 23.79 1.11 3.92
CA PHE A 442 23.84 0.27 2.72
C PHE A 442 23.07 0.86 1.53
N LYS A 443 22.11 1.76 1.76
CA LYS A 443 21.49 2.54 0.67
C LYS A 443 22.39 3.63 0.11
N CYS A 444 23.33 4.17 0.90
CA CYS A 444 24.17 5.30 0.50
C CYS A 444 25.54 4.87 -0.03
N LEU A 445 26.09 3.74 0.42
CA LEU A 445 27.36 3.18 -0.10
C LEU A 445 27.40 3.03 -1.64
N PRO A 446 26.30 2.65 -2.34
CA PRO A 446 26.27 2.62 -3.79
C PRO A 446 26.59 3.95 -4.48
N ILE A 447 26.25 5.09 -3.85
CA ILE A 447 26.56 6.44 -4.35
C ILE A 447 28.08 6.66 -4.36
N ILE A 448 28.77 6.14 -3.34
CA ILE A 448 30.23 6.25 -3.22
C ILE A 448 30.91 5.33 -4.23
N LEU A 449 30.39 4.11 -4.40
CA LEU A 449 30.88 3.11 -5.37
C LEU A 449 30.77 3.56 -6.84
N ASP A 450 29.95 4.57 -7.17
CA ASP A 450 29.94 5.18 -8.51
C ASP A 450 31.26 5.90 -8.82
N ASN A 451 32.00 6.35 -7.79
CA ASN A 451 33.34 6.90 -7.94
C ASN A 451 34.39 5.78 -7.86
N GLN A 452 35.09 5.52 -8.96
CA GLN A 452 36.11 4.46 -9.06
C GLN A 452 37.29 4.66 -8.11
N LEU A 453 37.62 5.90 -7.75
CA LEU A 453 38.70 6.21 -6.80
C LEU A 453 38.41 5.70 -5.38
N SER A 454 37.13 5.42 -5.06
CA SER A 454 36.72 4.89 -3.77
C SER A 454 36.95 3.39 -3.61
N HIS A 455 37.10 2.65 -4.72
CA HIS A 455 37.08 1.18 -4.72
C HIS A 455 38.17 0.56 -3.84
N PRO A 456 39.46 1.00 -3.88
CA PRO A 456 40.50 0.41 -3.06
C PRO A 456 40.24 0.53 -1.54
N LEU A 457 39.68 1.67 -1.11
CA LEU A 457 39.36 1.89 0.30
C LEU A 457 38.12 1.09 0.73
N LEU A 458 37.07 1.08 -0.10
CA LEU A 458 35.85 0.32 0.20
C LEU A 458 36.08 -1.19 0.17
N GLU A 459 36.97 -1.71 -0.69
CA GLU A 459 37.36 -3.13 -0.68
C GLU A 459 37.96 -3.54 0.68
N GLN A 460 38.70 -2.64 1.34
CA GLN A 460 39.27 -2.88 2.67
C GLN A 460 38.24 -2.78 3.80
N LEU A 461 37.28 -1.85 3.70
CA LEU A 461 36.32 -1.55 4.79
C LEU A 461 35.08 -2.44 4.78
N LEU A 462 34.59 -2.85 3.61
CA LEU A 462 33.33 -3.62 3.49
C LEU A 462 33.34 -4.99 4.18
N PRO A 463 34.44 -5.78 4.23
CA PRO A 463 34.44 -7.09 4.89
C PRO A 463 33.99 -7.09 6.36
N VAL A 464 34.17 -5.99 7.10
CA VAL A 464 33.71 -5.85 8.49
C VAL A 464 32.17 -5.92 8.58
N THR A 465 31.47 -5.53 7.52
CA THR A 465 29.99 -5.46 7.47
C THR A 465 29.31 -6.80 7.13
N LYS A 466 30.06 -7.91 7.01
CA LYS A 466 29.54 -9.22 6.60
C LYS A 466 28.34 -9.72 7.41
N TYR A 467 28.27 -9.37 8.70
CA TYR A 467 27.18 -9.78 9.58
C TYR A 467 25.88 -8.99 9.37
N SER A 468 25.90 -7.88 8.62
CA SER A 468 24.69 -7.14 8.25
C SER A 468 23.76 -7.94 7.33
N LEU A 469 24.28 -8.99 6.68
CA LEU A 469 23.46 -9.98 5.99
C LEU A 469 22.54 -10.76 6.95
N HIS A 470 22.91 -10.86 8.23
CA HIS A 470 22.13 -11.54 9.28
C HIS A 470 21.38 -10.54 10.18
N ASP A 471 21.21 -9.28 9.75
CA ASP A 471 20.45 -8.29 10.51
C ASP A 471 19.03 -8.79 10.78
N LYS A 472 18.47 -8.46 11.96
CA LYS A 472 17.07 -8.80 12.30
C LYS A 472 16.08 -8.17 11.32
N SER A 473 16.38 -6.96 10.84
CA SER A 473 15.53 -6.20 9.94
C SER A 473 15.73 -6.58 8.48
N GLU A 474 14.66 -7.02 7.82
CA GLU A 474 14.69 -7.43 6.41
C GLU A 474 15.14 -6.30 5.48
N LYS A 475 14.71 -5.05 5.74
CA LYS A 475 15.10 -3.89 4.91
C LYS A 475 16.61 -3.65 4.92
N VAL A 476 17.29 -3.94 6.02
CA VAL A 476 18.75 -3.83 6.14
C VAL A 476 19.41 -4.94 5.30
N ARG A 477 18.95 -6.19 5.45
CA ARG A 477 19.44 -7.32 4.65
C ARG A 477 19.28 -7.08 3.15
N VAL A 478 18.12 -6.54 2.73
CA VAL A 478 17.88 -6.15 1.33
C VAL A 478 18.90 -5.11 0.87
N ALA A 479 19.08 -4.02 1.63
CA ALA A 479 20.02 -2.96 1.27
C ALA A 479 21.47 -3.47 1.22
N PHE A 480 21.86 -4.35 2.13
CA PHE A 480 23.19 -4.96 2.14
C PHE A 480 23.45 -5.79 0.87
N VAL A 481 22.50 -6.64 0.46
CA VAL A 481 22.66 -7.44 -0.78
C VAL A 481 22.69 -6.54 -2.02
N GLU A 482 21.99 -5.40 -2.03
CA GLU A 482 22.12 -4.39 -3.10
C GLU A 482 23.53 -3.80 -3.19
N VAL A 483 24.23 -3.60 -2.06
CA VAL A 483 25.64 -3.21 -2.06
C VAL A 483 26.50 -4.30 -2.68
N LEU A 484 26.30 -5.57 -2.33
CA LEU A 484 27.05 -6.69 -2.94
C LEU A 484 26.83 -6.78 -4.46
N LEU A 485 25.59 -6.57 -4.91
CA LEU A 485 25.25 -6.49 -6.33
C LEU A 485 25.94 -5.31 -7.01
N LYS A 486 25.94 -4.13 -6.37
CA LYS A 486 26.64 -2.94 -6.88
C LYS A 486 28.14 -3.18 -7.00
N VAL A 487 28.78 -3.77 -5.99
CA VAL A 487 30.20 -4.16 -5.99
C VAL A 487 30.51 -5.11 -7.15
N LYS A 488 29.67 -6.14 -7.37
CA LYS A 488 29.80 -7.06 -8.51
C LYS A 488 29.68 -6.33 -9.84
N ALA A 489 28.74 -5.38 -9.97
CA ALA A 489 28.49 -4.64 -11.20
C ALA A 489 29.61 -3.65 -11.55
N THR A 490 30.13 -2.93 -10.56
CA THR A 490 31.23 -1.97 -10.75
C THR A 490 32.61 -2.62 -10.76
N LYS A 491 32.69 -3.93 -10.46
CA LYS A 491 33.95 -4.69 -10.31
C LYS A 491 34.87 -4.11 -9.22
N ALA A 492 34.29 -3.46 -8.21
CA ALA A 492 35.04 -2.80 -7.14
C ALA A 492 35.79 -3.80 -6.23
N ALA A 493 35.22 -4.99 -6.03
CA ALA A 493 35.80 -6.08 -5.25
C ALA A 493 35.12 -7.41 -5.60
N LYS A 494 35.69 -8.52 -5.14
CA LYS A 494 35.01 -9.83 -5.17
C LYS A 494 33.98 -9.90 -4.03
N PHE A 495 32.70 -10.04 -4.33
CA PHE A 495 31.64 -10.04 -3.30
C PHE A 495 31.82 -11.14 -2.24
N TRP A 496 32.42 -12.29 -2.60
CA TRP A 496 32.69 -13.39 -1.67
C TRP A 496 33.83 -13.11 -0.69
N ASN A 497 34.68 -12.10 -0.96
CA ASN A 497 35.66 -11.61 0.01
C ASN A 497 34.99 -10.72 1.08
N ILE A 498 33.86 -10.09 0.73
CA ILE A 498 33.06 -9.27 1.66
C ILE A 498 32.12 -10.18 2.46
N CYS A 499 31.38 -11.05 1.77
CA CYS A 499 30.42 -11.96 2.39
C CYS A 499 30.64 -13.41 1.88
N PRO A 500 31.22 -14.29 2.73
CA PRO A 500 31.45 -15.70 2.40
C PRO A 500 30.21 -16.45 1.90
N MET A 501 30.44 -17.47 1.05
CA MET A 501 29.37 -18.28 0.46
C MET A 501 28.44 -18.92 1.51
N GLU A 502 28.99 -19.40 2.63
CA GLU A 502 28.23 -20.02 3.73
C GLU A 502 27.17 -19.07 4.32
N HIS A 503 27.50 -17.79 4.49
CA HIS A 503 26.54 -16.78 4.97
C HIS A 503 25.45 -16.48 3.93
N LEU A 504 25.80 -16.47 2.64
CA LEU A 504 24.84 -16.28 1.55
C LEU A 504 23.87 -17.47 1.44
N LEU A 505 24.37 -18.70 1.53
CA LEU A 505 23.53 -19.91 1.43
C LEU A 505 22.63 -20.08 2.67
N SER A 506 23.15 -19.88 3.87
CA SER A 506 22.35 -19.93 5.11
C SER A 506 21.23 -18.88 5.12
N ARG A 507 21.50 -17.66 4.62
CA ARG A 507 20.42 -16.67 4.43
C ARG A 507 19.48 -17.06 3.30
N LEU A 508 19.98 -17.57 2.18
CA LEU A 508 19.12 -17.99 1.08
C LEU A 508 18.10 -19.02 1.57
N GLU A 509 18.53 -20.02 2.34
CA GLU A 509 17.67 -21.01 2.98
C GLU A 509 16.59 -20.39 3.87
N ALA A 510 16.93 -19.39 4.69
CA ALA A 510 16.02 -18.86 5.71
C ALA A 510 15.17 -17.67 5.26
N ASP A 511 15.64 -16.86 4.30
CA ASP A 511 15.05 -15.55 4.00
C ASP A 511 13.77 -15.59 3.16
N SER A 512 13.03 -14.49 3.22
CA SER A 512 11.88 -14.21 2.37
C SER A 512 12.28 -13.96 0.90
N ARG A 513 11.27 -13.85 0.03
CA ARG A 513 11.46 -13.61 -1.41
C ARG A 513 12.28 -12.34 -1.73
N PRO A 514 12.04 -11.15 -1.14
CA PRO A 514 12.80 -9.94 -1.46
C PRO A 514 14.31 -10.07 -1.32
N VAL A 515 14.79 -10.74 -0.28
CA VAL A 515 16.22 -10.99 -0.06
C VAL A 515 16.69 -12.16 -0.93
N SER A 516 15.95 -13.29 -0.92
CA SER A 516 16.31 -14.50 -1.66
C SER A 516 16.56 -14.23 -3.14
N ARG A 517 15.67 -13.51 -3.84
CA ARG A 517 15.84 -13.23 -5.27
C ARG A 517 17.11 -12.44 -5.59
N ARG A 518 17.56 -11.56 -4.66
CA ARG A 518 18.77 -10.74 -4.83
C ARG A 518 20.02 -11.58 -4.60
N ILE A 519 19.98 -12.47 -3.61
CA ILE A 519 21.05 -13.46 -3.41
C ILE A 519 21.15 -14.37 -4.63
N VAL A 520 20.01 -14.82 -5.20
CA VAL A 520 20.01 -15.60 -6.44
C VAL A 520 20.61 -14.80 -7.60
N ASN A 521 20.26 -13.53 -7.80
CA ASN A 521 20.91 -12.67 -8.80
C ASN A 521 22.43 -12.56 -8.60
N LEU A 522 22.88 -12.44 -7.34
CA LEU A 522 24.29 -12.38 -7.01
C LEU A 522 25.01 -13.68 -7.41
N LEU A 523 24.36 -14.83 -7.17
CA LEU A 523 24.91 -16.18 -7.34
C LEU A 523 24.61 -16.85 -8.68
N VAL A 524 23.76 -16.27 -9.55
CA VAL A 524 23.26 -16.96 -10.75
C VAL A 524 24.39 -17.42 -11.67
N ASN A 525 25.41 -16.58 -11.87
CA ASN A 525 26.57 -16.92 -12.71
C ASN A 525 27.50 -17.97 -12.06
N SER A 526 27.34 -18.25 -10.77
CA SER A 526 28.13 -19.27 -10.05
C SER A 526 27.49 -20.64 -10.15
N PHE A 527 26.15 -20.72 -10.05
CA PHE A 527 25.42 -22.00 -9.99
C PHE A 527 24.55 -22.32 -11.21
N PHE A 528 24.39 -21.35 -12.12
CA PHE A 528 23.75 -21.53 -13.41
C PHE A 528 24.43 -20.67 -14.50
N PRO A 529 25.70 -20.95 -14.83
CA PRO A 529 26.47 -20.18 -15.81
C PRO A 529 26.01 -20.49 -17.25
N THR A 530 24.98 -19.79 -17.74
CA THR A 530 24.39 -20.03 -19.08
C THR A 530 25.35 -19.87 -20.26
N ALA A 531 26.53 -19.26 -20.04
CA ALA A 531 27.60 -19.15 -21.03
C ALA A 531 28.50 -20.40 -21.13
N GLN A 532 28.38 -21.36 -20.21
CA GLN A 532 29.13 -22.62 -20.18
C GLN A 532 28.28 -23.80 -20.69
N PRO A 533 28.88 -24.97 -21.02
CA PRO A 533 28.16 -26.16 -21.45
C PRO A 533 27.12 -26.67 -20.43
N GLU A 534 26.11 -27.41 -20.91
CA GLU A 534 24.97 -27.89 -20.10
C GLU A 534 25.44 -28.84 -18.97
N GLU A 535 26.51 -29.60 -19.20
CA GLU A 535 27.13 -30.52 -18.24
C GLU A 535 27.58 -29.78 -16.98
N VAL A 536 28.19 -28.60 -17.15
CA VAL A 536 28.66 -27.77 -16.04
C VAL A 536 27.49 -27.24 -15.22
N TRP A 537 26.33 -26.98 -15.84
CA TRP A 537 25.15 -26.53 -15.10
C TRP A 537 24.68 -27.61 -14.12
N CYS A 538 24.72 -28.87 -14.55
CA CYS A 538 24.38 -30.01 -13.70
C CYS A 538 25.42 -30.21 -12.59
N GLU A 539 26.72 -30.07 -12.89
CA GLU A 539 27.80 -30.13 -11.88
C GLU A 539 27.63 -29.07 -10.79
N ARG A 540 27.32 -27.84 -11.18
CA ARG A 540 27.07 -26.75 -10.24
C ARG A 540 25.79 -26.96 -9.44
N CYS A 541 24.77 -27.56 -10.03
CA CYS A 541 23.55 -27.97 -9.34
C CYS A 541 23.84 -28.97 -8.23
N VAL A 542 24.56 -30.05 -8.56
CA VAL A 542 24.99 -31.07 -7.59
C VAL A 542 25.84 -30.45 -6.48
N THR A 543 26.81 -29.60 -6.84
CA THR A 543 27.64 -28.88 -5.87
C THR A 543 26.79 -28.06 -4.90
N LEU A 544 25.79 -27.33 -5.39
CA LEU A 544 24.93 -26.51 -4.54
C LEU A 544 24.06 -27.35 -3.61
N ILE A 545 23.54 -28.49 -4.09
CA ILE A 545 22.81 -29.46 -3.25
C ILE A 545 23.71 -29.95 -2.12
N GLN A 546 24.94 -30.36 -2.43
CA GLN A 546 25.89 -30.88 -1.45
C GLN A 546 26.32 -29.81 -0.43
N MET A 547 26.41 -28.54 -0.85
CA MET A 547 26.72 -27.43 0.06
C MET A 547 25.57 -27.09 1.01
N ASN A 548 24.35 -26.93 0.48
CA ASN A 548 23.15 -26.68 1.28
C ASN A 548 21.88 -27.01 0.43
N PRO A 549 21.21 -28.16 0.71
CA PRO A 549 20.03 -28.59 -0.06
C PRO A 549 18.86 -27.59 -0.02
N ALA A 550 18.61 -26.97 1.12
CA ALA A 550 17.49 -26.05 1.29
C ALA A 550 17.72 -24.72 0.55
N ALA A 551 18.96 -24.21 0.56
CA ALA A 551 19.37 -23.08 -0.26
C ALA A 551 19.31 -23.42 -1.76
N ALA A 552 19.69 -24.63 -2.17
CA ALA A 552 19.58 -25.10 -3.56
C ALA A 552 18.13 -25.05 -4.06
N ARG A 553 17.18 -25.54 -3.27
CA ARG A 553 15.74 -25.47 -3.57
C ARG A 553 15.29 -24.03 -3.81
N LYS A 554 15.65 -23.10 -2.92
CA LYS A 554 15.31 -21.68 -3.07
C LYS A 554 16.05 -21.01 -4.23
N PHE A 555 17.29 -21.38 -4.50
CA PHE A 555 18.04 -20.88 -5.64
C PHE A 555 17.31 -21.19 -6.95
N TYR A 556 17.03 -22.47 -7.20
CA TYR A 556 16.36 -22.90 -8.44
C TYR A 556 14.90 -22.49 -8.52
N GLN A 557 14.23 -22.24 -7.38
CA GLN A 557 12.90 -21.65 -7.35
C GLN A 557 12.86 -20.25 -7.98
N TYR A 558 13.88 -19.42 -7.75
CA TYR A 558 13.95 -18.05 -8.29
C TYR A 558 14.85 -17.90 -9.51
N ALA A 559 15.58 -18.95 -9.91
CA ALA A 559 16.49 -18.91 -11.07
C ALA A 559 15.77 -18.50 -12.38
N CYS A 560 14.49 -18.86 -12.55
CA CYS A 560 13.70 -18.48 -13.72
C CYS A 560 13.49 -16.96 -13.88
N GLU A 561 13.70 -16.15 -12.83
CA GLU A 561 13.67 -14.68 -12.94
C GLU A 561 14.90 -14.11 -13.69
N PHE A 562 15.97 -14.90 -13.85
CA PHE A 562 17.26 -14.45 -14.38
C PHE A 562 17.74 -15.22 -15.62
N THR A 563 16.95 -16.18 -16.12
CA THR A 563 17.31 -16.98 -17.30
C THR A 563 16.06 -17.33 -18.12
N ALA A 564 16.26 -17.70 -19.38
CA ALA A 564 15.17 -18.08 -20.26
C ALA A 564 14.54 -19.43 -19.87
N PRO A 565 13.22 -19.64 -20.04
CA PRO A 565 12.56 -20.92 -19.79
C PRO A 565 13.19 -22.11 -20.54
N THR A 566 13.77 -21.86 -21.72
CA THR A 566 14.48 -22.86 -22.52
C THR A 566 15.71 -23.41 -21.81
N ASN A 567 16.48 -22.56 -21.12
CA ASN A 567 17.64 -22.98 -20.33
C ASN A 567 17.22 -23.83 -19.13
N ILE A 568 16.09 -23.49 -18.49
CA ILE A 568 15.52 -24.28 -17.40
C ILE A 568 15.14 -25.68 -17.89
N ALA A 569 14.45 -25.78 -19.03
CA ALA A 569 14.09 -27.06 -19.63
C ALA A 569 15.32 -27.91 -19.98
N LYS A 570 16.38 -27.29 -20.54
CA LYS A 570 17.67 -27.96 -20.81
C LYS A 570 18.33 -28.48 -19.54
N LEU A 571 18.35 -27.70 -18.46
CA LEU A 571 18.88 -28.15 -17.17
C LEU A 571 18.09 -29.34 -16.63
N MET A 572 16.75 -29.32 -16.69
CA MET A 572 15.91 -30.46 -16.29
C MET A 572 16.27 -31.73 -17.08
N LEU A 573 16.42 -31.61 -18.41
CA LEU A 573 16.80 -32.75 -19.25
C LEU A 573 18.22 -33.26 -18.96
N THR A 574 19.13 -32.38 -18.59
CA THR A 574 20.50 -32.73 -18.21
C THR A 574 20.54 -33.44 -16.86
N ILE A 575 19.79 -32.95 -15.87
CA ILE A 575 19.59 -33.65 -14.58
C ILE A 575 19.01 -35.05 -14.83
N ARG A 576 18.03 -35.18 -15.73
CA ARG A 576 17.48 -36.48 -16.12
C ARG A 576 18.55 -37.41 -16.72
N ARG A 577 19.46 -36.90 -17.58
CA ARG A 577 20.57 -37.69 -18.12
C ARG A 577 21.51 -38.17 -17.00
N CYS A 578 21.87 -37.28 -16.08
CA CYS A 578 22.70 -37.59 -14.92
C CYS A 578 22.09 -38.70 -14.03
N LEU A 579 20.80 -38.59 -13.69
CA LEU A 579 20.08 -39.63 -12.93
C LEU A 579 20.08 -40.99 -13.64
N ASN A 580 19.86 -41.00 -14.96
CA ASN A 580 19.91 -42.24 -15.74
C ASN A 580 21.32 -42.85 -15.77
N ALA A 581 22.36 -42.03 -15.90
CA ALA A 581 23.74 -42.51 -15.88
C ALA A 581 24.07 -43.20 -14.55
N CYS A 582 23.60 -42.64 -13.42
CA CYS A 582 23.75 -43.26 -12.10
C CYS A 582 23.06 -44.64 -12.03
N ILE A 583 21.83 -44.75 -12.56
CA ILE A 583 21.09 -46.03 -12.60
C ILE A 583 21.82 -47.06 -13.47
N GLN A 584 22.27 -46.68 -14.66
CA GLN A 584 22.97 -47.57 -15.58
C GLN A 584 24.30 -48.06 -15.01
N LYS A 585 24.99 -47.23 -14.24
CA LYS A 585 26.20 -47.60 -13.51
C LYS A 585 25.91 -48.65 -12.44
N ALA A 586 24.91 -48.41 -11.59
CA ALA A 586 24.50 -49.38 -10.55
C ALA A 586 24.10 -50.74 -11.15
N MET A 587 23.41 -50.74 -12.31
CA MET A 587 23.07 -51.98 -13.02
C MET A 587 24.32 -52.74 -13.49
N LYS A 588 25.31 -52.05 -14.07
CA LYS A 588 26.57 -52.66 -14.52
C LYS A 588 27.42 -53.18 -13.36
N GLU A 589 27.46 -52.44 -12.25
CA GLU A 589 28.18 -52.87 -11.04
C GLU A 589 27.52 -54.10 -10.40
N SER A 590 26.18 -54.18 -10.40
CA SER A 590 25.46 -55.37 -9.89
C SER A 590 25.62 -56.63 -10.74
N LEU A 591 25.93 -56.49 -12.04
CA LEU A 591 26.15 -57.61 -12.96
C LEU A 591 27.59 -58.15 -12.89
N ASN A 592 28.54 -57.33 -12.45
CA ASN A 592 29.96 -57.72 -12.34
C ASN A 592 30.31 -58.36 -10.98
N ASP A 593 29.40 -58.35 -10.00
CA ASP A 593 29.63 -58.90 -8.64
C ASP A 593 29.15 -60.38 -8.51
N SER A 594 28.64 -60.97 -9.59
CA SER A 594 28.35 -62.40 -9.71
C SER A 594 29.23 -63.01 -10.82
N GLY A 595 30.38 -63.59 -10.44
CA GLY A 595 31.39 -64.21 -11.34
C GLY A 595 30.84 -65.32 -12.26
N GLU A 596 31.56 -65.87 -13.24
CA GLU A 596 32.96 -65.84 -13.70
C GLU A 596 32.96 -66.20 -15.22
N ASP A 597 33.99 -65.75 -15.92
CA ASP A 597 34.58 -66.24 -17.19
C ASP A 597 33.89 -66.06 -18.58
N ASP A 598 34.72 -65.49 -19.46
CA ASP A 598 34.86 -65.65 -20.92
C ASP A 598 33.68 -65.33 -21.86
N ASP A 599 33.79 -64.22 -22.60
CA ASP A 599 34.37 -64.27 -23.95
C ASP A 599 34.49 -62.85 -24.56
N ASP A 600 35.69 -62.56 -25.04
CA ASP A 600 35.99 -61.51 -26.00
C ASP A 600 35.21 -61.78 -27.29
N ASP A 601 34.17 -60.99 -27.60
CA ASP A 601 33.85 -60.48 -28.94
C ASP A 601 32.44 -59.89 -28.97
N GLU A 602 32.34 -58.55 -28.89
CA GLU A 602 31.42 -57.75 -29.70
C GLU A 602 31.80 -56.26 -29.55
N LYS A 603 32.82 -55.88 -30.32
CA LYS A 603 33.17 -54.49 -30.61
C LYS A 603 32.27 -53.97 -31.74
N GLU A 604 31.04 -53.58 -31.44
CA GLU A 604 30.18 -52.77 -32.31
C GLU A 604 29.02 -52.28 -31.42
N ASP A 605 29.19 -51.23 -30.60
CA ASP A 605 28.67 -49.90 -30.93
C ASP A 605 29.27 -48.83 -29.97
N ARG A 606 30.56 -48.52 -30.11
CA ARG A 606 31.27 -47.53 -29.26
C ARG A 606 31.29 -46.11 -29.86
N SER A 607 30.25 -45.67 -30.57
CA SER A 607 30.23 -44.34 -31.18
C SER A 607 29.46 -43.24 -30.41
N GLU A 608 29.15 -43.42 -29.12
CA GLU A 608 28.60 -42.35 -28.26
C GLU A 608 29.36 -42.16 -26.93
N LYS A 609 30.67 -42.42 -26.91
CA LYS A 609 31.54 -42.24 -25.72
C LYS A 609 32.25 -40.87 -25.66
N GLU A 610 31.65 -39.80 -26.17
CA GLU A 610 32.23 -38.44 -26.03
C GLU A 610 31.57 -37.56 -24.96
N ASN A 611 30.50 -38.03 -24.28
CA ASN A 611 29.81 -37.25 -23.24
C ASN A 611 29.78 -37.97 -21.87
N SER A 612 30.90 -38.54 -21.39
CA SER A 612 30.97 -38.91 -19.97
C SER A 612 31.21 -37.65 -19.15
N SER A 613 30.17 -37.16 -18.48
CA SER A 613 30.31 -36.03 -17.55
C SER A 613 31.15 -36.47 -16.35
N VAL A 614 31.90 -35.56 -15.73
CA VAL A 614 32.74 -35.89 -14.55
C VAL A 614 31.88 -36.47 -13.40
N LEU A 615 30.61 -36.09 -13.35
CA LEU A 615 29.61 -36.60 -12.39
C LEU A 615 29.32 -38.09 -12.53
N ASP A 616 29.41 -38.66 -13.74
CA ASP A 616 29.12 -40.08 -13.98
C ASP A 616 30.07 -41.00 -13.19
N ASN A 617 31.26 -40.47 -12.84
CA ASN A 617 32.25 -41.17 -12.05
C ASN A 617 32.10 -40.93 -10.54
N VAL A 618 31.45 -39.83 -10.10
CA VAL A 618 31.43 -39.37 -8.70
C VAL A 618 30.10 -39.67 -7.99
N LEU A 619 28.96 -39.59 -8.68
CA LEU A 619 27.64 -39.89 -8.10
C LEU A 619 27.31 -41.38 -8.23
N SER A 620 26.62 -41.93 -7.23
CA SER A 620 25.99 -43.26 -7.28
C SER A 620 24.54 -43.17 -6.81
N VAL A 621 23.76 -44.21 -7.10
CA VAL A 621 22.37 -44.35 -6.64
C VAL A 621 22.27 -44.37 -5.11
N ASP A 622 23.35 -44.77 -4.43
CA ASP A 622 23.41 -44.84 -2.96
C ASP A 622 23.55 -43.45 -2.30
N ASP A 623 23.93 -42.41 -3.06
CA ASP A 623 23.86 -41.02 -2.59
C ASP A 623 22.41 -40.51 -2.63
N VAL A 624 21.60 -41.07 -1.72
CA VAL A 624 20.17 -40.77 -1.58
C VAL A 624 19.91 -39.27 -1.43
N ALA A 625 20.81 -38.55 -0.75
CA ALA A 625 20.66 -37.10 -0.53
C ALA A 625 20.79 -36.31 -1.84
N SER A 626 21.82 -36.59 -2.65
CA SER A 626 21.98 -35.93 -3.95
C SER A 626 20.89 -36.35 -4.94
N MET A 627 20.51 -37.63 -4.98
CA MET A 627 19.45 -38.14 -5.86
C MET A 627 18.10 -37.49 -5.54
N ALA A 628 17.71 -37.46 -4.25
CA ALA A 628 16.51 -36.76 -3.80
C ALA A 628 16.56 -35.27 -4.17
N GLY A 629 17.68 -34.59 -3.90
CA GLY A 629 17.87 -33.17 -4.23
C GLY A 629 17.72 -32.87 -5.72
N LEU A 630 18.25 -33.71 -6.61
CA LEU A 630 18.12 -33.57 -8.06
C LEU A 630 16.67 -33.76 -8.54
N LEU A 631 15.95 -34.74 -7.97
CA LEU A 631 14.53 -34.96 -8.24
C LEU A 631 13.67 -33.78 -7.77
N GLU A 632 13.94 -33.26 -6.57
CA GLU A 632 13.26 -32.08 -6.02
C GLU A 632 13.51 -30.82 -6.87
N ILE A 633 14.76 -30.58 -7.27
CA ILE A 633 15.09 -29.45 -8.14
C ILE A 633 14.40 -29.60 -9.50
N THR A 634 14.33 -30.81 -10.06
CA THR A 634 13.57 -31.06 -11.30
C THR A 634 12.10 -30.66 -11.15
N VAL A 635 11.47 -31.01 -10.02
CA VAL A 635 10.09 -30.61 -9.70
C VAL A 635 9.95 -29.09 -9.59
N ILE A 636 10.88 -28.43 -8.90
CA ILE A 636 10.90 -26.97 -8.72
C ILE A 636 11.04 -26.26 -10.07
N LEU A 637 12.00 -26.70 -10.89
CA LEU A 637 12.27 -26.16 -12.21
C LEU A 637 11.06 -26.33 -13.13
N TRP A 638 10.45 -27.52 -13.19
CA TRP A 638 9.24 -27.76 -13.97
C TRP A 638 8.13 -26.80 -13.57
N ARG A 639 7.87 -26.66 -12.27
CA ARG A 639 6.85 -25.74 -11.75
C ARG A 639 7.14 -24.29 -12.13
N SER A 640 8.42 -23.88 -12.14
CA SER A 640 8.83 -22.51 -12.47
C SER A 640 8.54 -22.12 -13.92
N ILE A 641 8.58 -23.09 -14.86
CA ILE A 641 8.33 -22.87 -16.29
C ILE A 641 6.99 -23.45 -16.77
N HIS A 642 6.14 -23.95 -15.87
CA HIS A 642 4.89 -24.62 -16.24
C HIS A 642 4.03 -23.78 -17.18
N LYS A 643 3.84 -22.48 -16.87
CA LYS A 643 3.13 -21.55 -17.75
C LYS A 643 3.80 -21.41 -19.11
N ALA A 644 5.13 -21.33 -19.17
CA ALA A 644 5.83 -21.20 -20.45
C ALA A 644 5.73 -22.47 -21.29
N LEU A 645 5.72 -23.65 -20.66
CA LEU A 645 5.48 -24.93 -21.33
C LEU A 645 4.04 -25.02 -21.86
N ASP A 646 3.04 -24.55 -21.11
CA ASP A 646 1.64 -24.52 -21.59
C ASP A 646 1.42 -23.62 -22.82
N HIS A 647 2.30 -22.66 -23.08
CA HIS A 647 2.25 -21.84 -24.31
C HIS A 647 3.01 -22.49 -25.49
N ASN A 648 3.74 -23.58 -25.28
CA ASN A 648 4.52 -24.29 -26.30
C ASN A 648 4.28 -25.80 -26.20
N GLU A 649 3.24 -26.26 -26.90
CA GLU A 649 2.80 -27.66 -26.86
C GLU A 649 3.90 -28.63 -27.32
N ASP A 650 4.69 -28.32 -28.35
CA ASP A 650 5.78 -29.19 -28.81
C ASP A 650 6.84 -29.42 -27.73
N ALA A 651 7.26 -28.34 -27.05
CA ALA A 651 8.24 -28.40 -25.97
C ALA A 651 7.68 -29.14 -24.75
N LYS A 652 6.41 -28.92 -24.44
CA LYS A 652 5.69 -29.61 -23.36
C LYS A 652 5.58 -31.11 -23.64
N ASP A 653 5.13 -31.51 -24.82
CA ASP A 653 5.00 -32.91 -25.23
C ASP A 653 6.35 -33.61 -25.31
N TYR A 654 7.40 -32.92 -25.77
CA TYR A 654 8.76 -33.44 -25.74
C TYR A 654 9.23 -33.71 -24.30
N THR A 655 9.04 -32.75 -23.40
CA THR A 655 9.46 -32.86 -22.00
C THR A 655 8.69 -33.96 -21.27
N ILE A 656 7.36 -34.03 -21.46
CA ILE A 656 6.50 -35.09 -20.91
C ILE A 656 6.98 -36.46 -21.39
N ARG A 657 7.18 -36.66 -22.70
CA ARG A 657 7.65 -37.96 -23.24
C ARG A 657 8.98 -38.40 -22.63
N LYS A 658 9.95 -37.48 -22.52
CA LYS A 658 11.29 -37.79 -21.97
C LYS A 658 11.25 -38.18 -20.50
N PHE A 659 10.44 -37.53 -19.67
CA PHE A 659 10.33 -37.88 -18.26
C PHE A 659 9.40 -39.06 -17.99
N ALA A 660 8.30 -39.21 -18.75
CA ALA A 660 7.40 -40.36 -18.62
C ALA A 660 8.12 -41.69 -18.92
N SER A 661 9.03 -41.70 -19.90
CA SER A 661 9.79 -42.92 -20.28
C SER A 661 10.70 -43.46 -19.18
N VAL A 662 11.19 -42.62 -18.26
CA VAL A 662 12.16 -43.02 -17.21
C VAL A 662 11.51 -43.21 -15.85
N LEU A 663 10.30 -42.67 -15.65
CA LEU A 663 9.62 -42.66 -14.36
C LEU A 663 9.34 -44.07 -13.78
N PRO A 664 8.96 -45.10 -14.58
CA PRO A 664 8.80 -46.45 -14.05
C PRO A 664 10.09 -47.02 -13.43
N GLU A 665 11.23 -46.79 -14.07
CA GLU A 665 12.53 -47.23 -13.54
C GLU A 665 12.92 -46.42 -12.30
N TYR A 666 12.63 -45.12 -12.28
CA TYR A 666 12.89 -44.28 -11.10
C TYR A 666 12.09 -44.76 -9.89
N PHE A 667 10.82 -45.12 -10.05
CA PHE A 667 10.01 -45.72 -8.99
C PHE A 667 10.49 -47.10 -8.55
N LYS A 668 11.29 -47.80 -9.36
CA LYS A 668 11.87 -49.11 -9.02
C LYS A 668 13.19 -48.96 -8.27
N VAL A 669 14.03 -48.02 -8.69
CA VAL A 669 15.37 -47.83 -8.13
C VAL A 669 15.35 -46.94 -6.88
N PHE A 670 14.66 -45.80 -6.92
CA PHE A 670 14.67 -44.83 -5.82
C PHE A 670 13.53 -45.09 -4.82
N GLN A 671 13.72 -46.07 -3.94
CA GLN A 671 12.70 -46.47 -2.94
C GLN A 671 12.70 -45.61 -1.66
N ASP A 672 13.72 -44.79 -1.44
CA ASP A 672 13.78 -43.93 -0.26
C ASP A 672 12.62 -42.91 -0.23
N GLU A 673 12.06 -42.68 0.95
CA GLU A 673 10.91 -41.79 1.15
C GLU A 673 11.17 -40.36 0.63
N ARG A 674 12.42 -39.87 0.76
CA ARG A 674 12.84 -38.55 0.26
C ARG A 674 12.84 -38.47 -1.27
N CYS A 675 13.03 -39.58 -1.97
CA CYS A 675 12.92 -39.65 -3.43
C CYS A 675 11.48 -39.90 -3.89
N MET A 676 10.70 -40.68 -3.14
CA MET A 676 9.33 -41.03 -3.51
C MET A 676 8.42 -39.81 -3.61
N THR A 677 8.55 -38.86 -2.69
CA THR A 677 7.76 -37.62 -2.69
C THR A 677 7.93 -36.80 -4.00
N PRO A 678 9.16 -36.36 -4.38
CA PRO A 678 9.35 -35.63 -5.62
C PRO A 678 9.01 -36.46 -6.87
N LEU A 679 9.16 -37.79 -6.85
CA LEU A 679 8.73 -38.64 -7.97
C LEU A 679 7.22 -38.61 -8.19
N ILE A 680 6.42 -38.70 -7.12
CA ILE A 680 4.95 -38.61 -7.23
C ILE A 680 4.53 -37.20 -7.67
N ILE A 681 5.18 -36.16 -7.16
CA ILE A 681 4.90 -34.78 -7.60
C ILE A 681 5.27 -34.60 -9.08
N LEU A 682 6.41 -35.12 -9.53
CA LEU A 682 6.82 -35.10 -10.93
C LEU A 682 5.81 -35.85 -11.81
N ALA A 683 5.33 -37.02 -11.37
CA ALA A 683 4.28 -37.78 -12.03
C ALA A 683 3.00 -36.94 -12.21
N SER A 684 2.64 -36.13 -11.21
CA SER A 684 1.45 -35.28 -11.25
C SER A 684 1.49 -34.15 -12.28
N PHE A 685 2.69 -33.80 -12.80
CA PHE A 685 2.83 -32.82 -13.89
C PHE A 685 2.58 -33.41 -15.27
N MET A 686 2.43 -34.73 -15.38
CA MET A 686 2.20 -35.44 -16.63
C MET A 686 0.75 -35.95 -16.69
N PRO A 687 0.17 -36.09 -17.90
CA PRO A 687 -1.12 -36.75 -18.06
C PRO A 687 -1.08 -38.20 -17.56
N PRO A 688 -2.16 -38.72 -16.92
CA PRO A 688 -2.18 -40.07 -16.37
C PRO A 688 -1.97 -41.16 -17.45
N ALA A 689 -2.32 -40.85 -18.70
CA ALA A 689 -2.11 -41.74 -19.85
C ALA A 689 -0.63 -41.93 -20.23
N ALA A 690 0.25 -40.99 -19.87
CA ALA A 690 1.68 -41.10 -20.14
C ALA A 690 2.40 -42.08 -19.18
N ILE A 691 1.80 -42.37 -18.02
CA ILE A 691 2.39 -43.16 -16.93
C ILE A 691 1.39 -44.19 -16.35
N PRO A 692 0.88 -45.12 -17.19
CA PRO A 692 -0.22 -46.01 -16.84
C PRO A 692 0.06 -46.95 -15.66
N SER A 693 1.31 -47.42 -15.52
CA SER A 693 1.72 -48.32 -14.43
C SER A 693 1.51 -47.68 -13.06
N PHE A 694 1.89 -46.40 -12.92
CA PHE A 694 1.68 -45.66 -11.68
C PHE A 694 0.23 -45.19 -11.56
N SER A 695 -0.33 -44.55 -12.59
CA SER A 695 -1.65 -43.89 -12.52
C SER A 695 -2.78 -44.87 -12.21
N CYS A 696 -2.78 -46.07 -12.79
CA CYS A 696 -3.76 -47.12 -12.46
C CYS A 696 -3.61 -47.65 -11.03
N SER A 697 -2.42 -47.57 -10.44
CA SER A 697 -2.15 -48.07 -9.08
C SER A 697 -2.61 -47.09 -7.99
N VAL A 698 -2.67 -45.77 -8.25
CA VAL A 698 -2.89 -44.75 -7.20
C VAL A 698 -4.19 -44.98 -6.41
N VAL A 699 -5.32 -45.19 -7.08
CA VAL A 699 -6.61 -45.45 -6.42
C VAL A 699 -6.58 -46.76 -5.63
N SER A 700 -5.89 -47.79 -6.15
CA SER A 700 -5.73 -49.07 -5.46
C SER A 700 -4.88 -48.94 -4.19
N ARG A 701 -3.81 -48.12 -4.22
CA ARG A 701 -2.98 -47.79 -3.05
C ARG A 701 -3.82 -47.09 -1.98
N LEU A 702 -4.59 -46.05 -2.35
CA LEU A 702 -5.49 -45.35 -1.43
C LEU A 702 -6.56 -46.27 -0.82
N ARG A 703 -7.08 -47.24 -1.59
CA ARG A 703 -8.08 -48.21 -1.10
C ARG A 703 -7.49 -49.22 -0.10
N ASN A 704 -6.25 -49.64 -0.32
CA ASN A 704 -5.59 -50.68 0.48
C ASN A 704 -4.88 -50.14 1.74
N MET A 705 -4.86 -48.82 1.97
CA MET A 705 -4.27 -48.21 3.17
C MET A 705 -4.92 -48.65 4.48
N ASP A 706 -4.12 -48.86 5.51
CA ASP A 706 -4.61 -49.22 6.85
C ASP A 706 -5.41 -48.09 7.49
N SER A 707 -6.42 -48.42 8.29
CA SER A 707 -7.18 -47.44 9.09
C SER A 707 -6.24 -46.74 10.08
N GLY A 708 -6.28 -45.40 10.11
CA GLY A 708 -5.35 -44.60 10.92
C GLY A 708 -4.01 -44.29 10.24
N ALA A 709 -3.90 -44.45 8.92
CA ALA A 709 -2.72 -44.04 8.16
C ALA A 709 -2.43 -42.54 8.32
N ASP A 710 -1.15 -42.21 8.50
CA ASP A 710 -0.71 -40.82 8.60
C ASP A 710 -0.97 -40.02 7.32
N GLN A 711 -1.27 -38.73 7.47
CA GLN A 711 -1.60 -37.82 6.38
C GLN A 711 -0.50 -37.75 5.30
N SER A 712 0.78 -37.88 5.67
CA SER A 712 1.90 -37.90 4.73
C SER A 712 1.77 -39.01 3.66
N LYS A 713 1.17 -40.14 4.02
CA LYS A 713 1.08 -41.32 3.14
C LYS A 713 0.07 -41.15 2.02
N TYR A 714 -1.06 -40.48 2.28
CA TYR A 714 -2.14 -40.32 1.30
C TYR A 714 -2.20 -38.93 0.63
N SER A 715 -1.71 -37.88 1.31
CA SER A 715 -1.81 -36.49 0.84
C SER A 715 -1.28 -36.29 -0.59
N ILE A 716 -0.05 -36.73 -0.86
CA ILE A 716 0.59 -36.54 -2.17
C ILE A 716 -0.12 -37.34 -3.28
N LEU A 717 -0.69 -38.52 -2.94
CA LEU A 717 -1.49 -39.31 -3.88
C LEU A 717 -2.83 -38.62 -4.19
N ILE A 718 -3.46 -38.01 -3.19
CA ILE A 718 -4.67 -37.20 -3.37
C ILE A 718 -4.37 -35.97 -4.24
N ASP A 719 -3.31 -35.23 -3.94
CA ASP A 719 -2.85 -34.09 -4.74
C ASP A 719 -2.64 -34.47 -6.21
N CYS A 720 -2.03 -35.65 -6.44
CA CYS A 720 -1.81 -36.20 -7.77
C CYS A 720 -3.14 -36.44 -8.51
N LEU A 721 -4.10 -37.11 -7.88
CA LEU A 721 -5.44 -37.33 -8.45
C LEU A 721 -6.20 -36.02 -8.69
N CYS A 722 -6.07 -35.03 -7.80
CA CYS A 722 -6.65 -33.71 -7.98
C CYS A 722 -6.10 -33.00 -9.23
N ARG A 723 -4.77 -33.03 -9.43
CA ARG A 723 -4.12 -32.45 -10.62
C ARG A 723 -4.50 -33.16 -11.92
N TRP A 724 -4.75 -34.46 -11.88
CA TRP A 724 -5.26 -35.22 -13.03
C TRP A 724 -6.77 -35.02 -13.28
N GLY A 725 -7.48 -34.24 -12.46
CA GLY A 725 -8.93 -34.08 -12.57
C GLY A 725 -9.72 -35.34 -12.16
N GLN A 726 -9.08 -36.26 -11.44
CA GLN A 726 -9.61 -37.58 -11.06
C GLN A 726 -10.12 -37.64 -9.61
N VAL A 727 -10.31 -36.49 -8.96
CA VAL A 727 -10.87 -36.37 -7.58
C VAL A 727 -12.22 -37.10 -7.41
N GLY A 728 -12.98 -37.28 -8.50
CA GLY A 728 -14.22 -38.05 -8.50
C GLY A 728 -14.06 -39.50 -8.03
N HIS A 729 -12.90 -40.14 -8.28
CA HIS A 729 -12.62 -41.49 -7.79
C HIS A 729 -12.41 -41.54 -6.27
N ILE A 730 -11.83 -40.49 -5.68
CA ILE A 730 -11.70 -40.35 -4.22
C ILE A 730 -13.09 -40.18 -3.60
N MET A 731 -13.92 -39.33 -4.19
CA MET A 731 -15.30 -39.12 -3.73
C MET A 731 -16.14 -40.40 -3.80
N GLU A 732 -16.01 -41.17 -4.89
CA GLU A 732 -16.73 -42.44 -5.05
C GLU A 732 -16.29 -43.44 -3.99
N LEU A 733 -14.98 -43.61 -3.78
CA LEU A 733 -14.41 -44.45 -2.74
C LEU A 733 -14.90 -44.06 -1.34
N ALA A 734 -14.87 -42.76 -1.01
CA ALA A 734 -15.33 -42.26 0.28
C ALA A 734 -16.85 -42.46 0.46
N CYS A 735 -17.66 -42.22 -0.57
CA CYS A 735 -19.10 -42.49 -0.53
C CYS A 735 -19.41 -43.99 -0.36
N GLU A 736 -18.64 -44.87 -1.02
CA GLU A 736 -18.77 -46.33 -0.89
C GLU A 736 -18.51 -46.76 0.56
N TRP A 737 -17.38 -46.37 1.15
CA TRP A 737 -17.05 -46.70 2.54
C TRP A 737 -18.09 -46.17 3.54
N LEU A 738 -18.50 -44.90 3.42
CA LEU A 738 -19.49 -44.31 4.32
C LEU A 738 -20.89 -44.94 4.18
N SER A 739 -21.28 -45.40 2.99
CA SER A 739 -22.60 -46.01 2.77
C SER A 739 -22.65 -47.49 3.19
N ASP A 740 -21.58 -48.24 2.92
CA ASP A 740 -21.49 -49.67 3.23
C ASP A 740 -21.44 -49.94 4.73
N SER A 741 -20.91 -49.00 5.53
CA SER A 741 -20.94 -49.09 7.00
C SER A 741 -22.34 -48.89 7.59
N LEU A 742 -23.19 -48.06 6.96
CA LEU A 742 -24.55 -47.76 7.42
C LEU A 742 -25.57 -48.85 7.02
N THR A 743 -25.28 -49.57 5.93
CA THR A 743 -26.09 -50.67 5.43
C THR A 743 -25.18 -51.86 5.09
N PRO A 744 -24.94 -52.79 6.02
CA PRO A 744 -24.17 -53.99 5.71
C PRO A 744 -24.88 -54.72 4.56
N ARG A 745 -24.22 -54.86 3.42
CA ARG A 745 -24.76 -55.66 2.31
C ARG A 745 -25.02 -57.08 2.81
N LYS A 746 -26.30 -57.45 2.95
CA LYS A 746 -26.68 -58.88 2.99
C LYS A 746 -26.16 -59.50 1.70
N SER A 747 -25.33 -60.52 1.82
CA SER A 747 -24.75 -61.26 0.69
C SER A 747 -25.87 -61.84 -0.17
N THR A 748 -26.29 -61.13 -1.21
CA THR A 748 -27.10 -61.72 -2.27
C THR A 748 -26.19 -62.59 -3.12
N LYS A 749 -26.21 -63.90 -2.83
CA LYS A 749 -25.76 -64.93 -3.77
C LYS A 749 -26.61 -64.81 -5.03
N THR A 750 -26.11 -64.15 -6.07
CA THR A 750 -26.59 -64.36 -7.43
C THR A 750 -25.43 -64.77 -8.34
N SER A 751 -25.54 -66.02 -8.77
CA SER A 751 -24.79 -66.70 -9.81
C SER A 751 -24.60 -65.84 -11.07
N LYS A 752 -23.34 -65.61 -11.45
CA LYS A 752 -22.77 -65.94 -12.77
C LYS A 752 -21.28 -65.54 -12.85
N ARG A 753 -20.46 -66.51 -13.28
CA ARG A 753 -19.00 -66.46 -13.49
C ARG A 753 -18.52 -65.19 -14.21
N ARG A 754 -17.69 -64.39 -13.54
CA ARG A 754 -16.51 -63.69 -14.10
C ARG A 754 -15.46 -63.62 -13.00
N VAL A 755 -14.22 -64.00 -13.33
CA VAL A 755 -13.07 -64.00 -12.40
C VAL A 755 -12.89 -62.57 -11.86
N ARG A 756 -13.19 -62.37 -10.58
CA ARG A 756 -12.88 -61.15 -9.83
C ARG A 756 -11.84 -61.52 -8.79
N ILE A 757 -10.73 -60.78 -8.79
CA ILE A 757 -9.77 -60.71 -7.69
C ILE A 757 -10.58 -60.50 -6.40
N HIS A 758 -10.44 -61.40 -5.43
CA HIS A 758 -11.03 -61.27 -4.10
C HIS A 758 -10.34 -60.10 -3.38
N VAL A 759 -10.83 -58.88 -3.59
CA VAL A 759 -10.47 -57.74 -2.74
C VAL A 759 -11.38 -57.83 -1.52
N THR A 760 -10.79 -58.08 -0.35
CA THR A 760 -11.47 -57.99 0.95
C THR A 760 -12.05 -56.59 1.11
N HIS A 761 -13.36 -56.45 0.88
CA HIS A 761 -14.06 -55.18 0.92
C HIS A 761 -14.33 -54.75 2.37
N GLN A 762 -13.28 -54.43 3.12
CA GLN A 762 -13.43 -53.84 4.44
C GLN A 762 -13.81 -52.36 4.28
N SER A 763 -14.97 -51.97 4.83
CA SER A 763 -15.37 -50.55 4.86
C SER A 763 -14.46 -49.78 5.82
N LYS A 764 -13.99 -48.59 5.40
CA LYS A 764 -13.06 -47.73 6.17
C LYS A 764 -13.64 -46.31 6.30
N PRO A 765 -14.66 -46.10 7.15
CA PRO A 765 -15.32 -44.80 7.27
C PRO A 765 -14.39 -43.69 7.81
N ASP A 766 -13.43 -44.03 8.68
CA ASP A 766 -12.48 -43.07 9.27
C ASP A 766 -11.58 -42.44 8.18
N LEU A 767 -10.96 -43.27 7.32
CA LEU A 767 -10.16 -42.79 6.19
C LEU A 767 -11.00 -42.03 5.16
N ALA A 768 -12.26 -42.41 4.96
CA ALA A 768 -13.16 -41.70 4.05
C ALA A 768 -13.32 -40.24 4.47
N VAL A 769 -13.54 -40.02 5.77
CA VAL A 769 -13.65 -38.69 6.38
C VAL A 769 -12.31 -37.95 6.30
N ASP A 770 -11.18 -38.59 6.63
CA ASP A 770 -9.86 -37.96 6.57
C ASP A 770 -9.49 -37.51 5.13
N TYR A 771 -9.84 -38.29 4.11
CA TYR A 771 -9.63 -37.92 2.71
C TYR A 771 -10.48 -36.70 2.30
N ILE A 772 -11.75 -36.66 2.70
CA ILE A 772 -12.63 -35.52 2.42
C ILE A 772 -12.15 -34.26 3.16
N GLU A 773 -11.73 -34.42 4.42
CA GLU A 773 -11.18 -33.34 5.23
C GLU A 773 -9.92 -32.74 4.60
N TYR A 774 -9.00 -33.60 4.14
CA TYR A 774 -7.80 -33.17 3.43
C TYR A 774 -8.14 -32.39 2.15
N LEU A 775 -9.10 -32.89 1.35
CA LEU A 775 -9.57 -32.22 0.13
C LEU A 775 -10.17 -30.84 0.42
N LEU A 776 -10.93 -30.67 1.51
CA LEU A 776 -11.57 -29.40 1.85
C LEU A 776 -10.61 -28.39 2.49
N THR A 777 -9.62 -28.85 3.25
CA THR A 777 -8.64 -27.99 3.93
C THR A 777 -7.66 -27.35 2.96
N HIS A 778 -7.30 -28.02 1.86
CA HIS A 778 -6.31 -27.54 0.90
C HIS A 778 -6.95 -26.78 -0.28
N ALA A 779 -6.62 -25.51 -0.47
CA ALA A 779 -7.30 -24.61 -1.42
C ALA A 779 -7.37 -25.14 -2.87
N VAL A 780 -6.28 -25.69 -3.39
CA VAL A 780 -6.22 -26.25 -4.76
C VAL A 780 -7.12 -27.48 -4.87
N ASN A 781 -7.01 -28.39 -3.91
CA ASN A 781 -7.80 -29.63 -3.88
C ASN A 781 -9.29 -29.36 -3.69
N ARG A 782 -9.63 -28.36 -2.87
CA ARG A 782 -11.01 -27.88 -2.71
C ARG A 782 -11.56 -27.36 -4.03
N GLY A 783 -10.77 -26.60 -4.79
CA GLY A 783 -11.12 -26.17 -6.15
C GLY A 783 -11.40 -27.36 -7.07
N CYS A 784 -10.53 -28.38 -7.06
CA CYS A 784 -10.72 -29.62 -7.80
C CYS A 784 -11.99 -30.37 -7.38
N LEU A 785 -12.21 -30.59 -6.07
CA LEU A 785 -13.39 -31.26 -5.53
C LEU A 785 -14.67 -30.55 -5.99
N LEU A 786 -14.70 -29.22 -5.83
CA LEU A 786 -15.86 -28.43 -6.21
C LEU A 786 -16.11 -28.42 -7.73
N SER A 787 -15.10 -28.72 -8.57
CA SER A 787 -15.26 -28.82 -10.04
C SER A 787 -16.06 -30.04 -10.50
N VAL A 788 -16.27 -31.03 -9.62
CA VAL A 788 -17.07 -32.22 -9.90
C VAL A 788 -18.55 -31.86 -10.07
N SER A 789 -19.30 -32.68 -10.82
CA SER A 789 -20.72 -32.43 -11.09
C SER A 789 -21.57 -32.31 -9.82
N LYS A 790 -22.50 -31.33 -9.84
CA LYS A 790 -23.44 -31.03 -8.73
C LYS A 790 -24.18 -32.27 -8.21
N LYS A 791 -24.52 -33.22 -9.08
CA LYS A 791 -25.17 -34.49 -8.71
C LYS A 791 -24.30 -35.36 -7.79
N LYS A 792 -23.00 -35.50 -8.10
CA LYS A 792 -22.06 -36.28 -7.29
C LYS A 792 -21.77 -35.59 -5.96
N LEU A 793 -21.63 -34.26 -5.96
CA LEU A 793 -21.43 -33.47 -4.74
C LEU A 793 -22.65 -33.54 -3.81
N LYS A 794 -23.87 -33.44 -4.33
CA LYS A 794 -25.11 -33.64 -3.56
C LYS A 794 -25.22 -35.06 -2.98
N LYS A 795 -24.76 -36.08 -3.70
CA LYS A 795 -24.69 -37.45 -3.18
C LYS A 795 -23.76 -37.53 -1.97
N LEU A 796 -22.57 -36.96 -2.06
CA LEU A 796 -21.62 -36.93 -0.94
C LEU A 796 -22.20 -36.19 0.27
N LEU A 797 -22.79 -35.01 0.06
CA LEU A 797 -23.45 -34.24 1.13
C LEU A 797 -24.57 -35.04 1.80
N LYS A 798 -25.38 -35.78 1.02
CA LYS A 798 -26.42 -36.67 1.54
C LYS A 798 -25.82 -37.81 2.37
N THR A 799 -24.73 -38.42 1.91
CA THR A 799 -24.04 -39.48 2.67
C THR A 799 -23.49 -38.94 3.99
N LEU A 800 -22.85 -37.76 4.00
CA LEU A 800 -22.38 -37.13 5.24
C LEU A 800 -23.53 -36.72 6.18
N SER A 801 -24.70 -36.35 5.65
CA SER A 801 -25.88 -36.00 6.46
C SER A 801 -26.40 -37.14 7.33
N ALA A 802 -26.07 -38.39 7.00
CA ALA A 802 -26.39 -39.55 7.82
C ALA A 802 -25.76 -39.45 9.23
N ALA A 803 -24.68 -38.66 9.38
CA ALA A 803 -24.07 -38.36 10.68
C ALA A 803 -25.09 -37.84 11.71
N LYS A 804 -26.05 -37.01 11.28
CA LYS A 804 -27.11 -36.50 12.18
C LYS A 804 -27.98 -37.62 12.74
N GLY A 805 -28.30 -38.62 11.91
CA GLY A 805 -29.10 -39.78 12.32
C GLY A 805 -28.32 -40.74 13.24
N VAL A 806 -27.03 -40.93 12.96
CA VAL A 806 -26.13 -41.74 13.80
C VAL A 806 -25.93 -41.07 15.16
N LEU A 807 -25.54 -39.79 15.19
CA LEU A 807 -25.37 -39.02 16.43
C LEU A 807 -26.68 -38.95 17.23
N GLY A 808 -27.82 -38.75 16.56
CA GLY A 808 -29.13 -38.79 17.22
C GLY A 808 -29.48 -40.18 17.81
N SER A 809 -28.97 -41.27 17.23
CA SER A 809 -29.15 -42.62 17.78
C SER A 809 -28.24 -42.87 18.99
N VAL A 810 -27.00 -42.36 18.94
CA VAL A 810 -26.05 -42.37 20.06
C VAL A 810 -26.62 -41.62 21.27
N LEU A 811 -27.22 -40.44 21.05
CA LEU A 811 -27.89 -39.67 22.12
C LEU A 811 -29.10 -40.42 22.75
N ASN A 812 -29.70 -41.37 22.04
CA ASN A 812 -30.81 -42.20 22.53
C ASN A 812 -30.33 -43.52 23.16
N GLY A 813 -29.03 -43.70 23.39
CA GLY A 813 -28.45 -44.94 23.93
C GLY A 813 -28.59 -46.15 23.01
N ARG A 814 -28.76 -45.94 21.69
CA ARG A 814 -28.90 -47.00 20.69
C ARG A 814 -27.57 -47.20 19.95
N ASP A 815 -27.33 -48.43 19.48
CA ASP A 815 -26.13 -48.80 18.73
C ASP A 815 -25.84 -47.80 17.60
N SER A 816 -24.58 -47.36 17.48
CA SER A 816 -24.12 -46.25 16.64
C SER A 816 -24.13 -46.52 15.13
N GLY A 817 -24.90 -47.52 14.67
CA GLY A 817 -25.15 -47.76 13.25
C GLY A 817 -23.88 -47.90 12.39
N GLY A 818 -22.82 -48.52 12.93
CA GLY A 818 -21.59 -48.86 12.19
C GLY A 818 -20.51 -47.76 12.12
N TRP A 819 -20.76 -46.53 12.59
CA TRP A 819 -19.72 -45.49 12.75
C TRP A 819 -19.35 -45.33 14.22
N ASN A 820 -18.06 -45.11 14.50
CA ASN A 820 -17.66 -44.74 15.85
C ASN A 820 -18.03 -43.26 16.13
N GLN A 821 -18.00 -42.85 17.41
CA GLN A 821 -18.38 -41.50 17.82
C GLN A 821 -17.50 -40.41 17.17
N ALA A 822 -16.17 -40.61 17.14
CA ALA A 822 -15.23 -39.64 16.58
C ALA A 822 -15.45 -39.40 15.08
N THR A 823 -15.66 -40.46 14.31
CA THR A 823 -15.94 -40.43 12.88
C THR A 823 -17.30 -39.82 12.59
N SER A 824 -18.29 -40.07 13.44
CA SER A 824 -19.61 -39.44 13.34
C SER A 824 -19.53 -37.93 13.56
N LEU A 825 -18.76 -37.47 14.56
CA LEU A 825 -18.53 -36.05 14.82
C LEU A 825 -17.74 -35.37 13.69
N LYS A 826 -16.66 -36.00 13.20
CA LYS A 826 -15.92 -35.49 12.04
C LYS A 826 -16.79 -35.45 10.78
N ALA A 827 -17.57 -36.49 10.49
CA ALA A 827 -18.51 -36.51 9.36
C ALA A 827 -19.59 -35.42 9.48
N PHE A 828 -20.08 -35.15 10.68
CA PHE A 828 -20.99 -34.03 10.95
C PHE A 828 -20.32 -32.67 10.72
N CYS A 829 -19.08 -32.49 11.20
CA CYS A 829 -18.29 -31.28 10.93
C CYS A 829 -18.10 -31.05 9.42
N LEU A 830 -17.71 -32.11 8.69
CA LEU A 830 -17.55 -32.06 7.23
C LEU A 830 -18.87 -31.79 6.52
N PHE A 831 -20.00 -32.35 6.99
CA PHE A 831 -21.31 -32.01 6.47
C PHE A 831 -21.58 -30.51 6.58
N CYS A 832 -21.36 -29.91 7.76
CA CYS A 832 -21.58 -28.48 8.00
C CYS A 832 -20.63 -27.60 7.18
N ARG A 833 -19.34 -27.94 7.07
CA ARG A 833 -18.37 -27.18 6.26
C ARG A 833 -18.62 -27.33 4.76
N PHE A 834 -18.93 -28.54 4.31
CA PHE A 834 -19.15 -28.83 2.89
C PHE A 834 -20.47 -28.24 2.37
N SER A 835 -21.51 -28.15 3.21
CA SER A 835 -22.76 -27.51 2.84
C SER A 835 -22.54 -26.04 2.45
N ILE A 836 -21.77 -25.30 3.25
CA ILE A 836 -21.41 -23.90 2.98
C ILE A 836 -20.67 -23.78 1.64
N HIS A 837 -19.63 -24.59 1.43
CA HIS A 837 -18.88 -24.57 0.17
C HIS A 837 -19.75 -24.90 -1.06
N LEU A 838 -20.71 -25.82 -0.91
CA LEU A 838 -21.63 -26.18 -1.99
C LEU A 838 -22.66 -25.07 -2.27
N GLN A 839 -23.25 -24.49 -1.21
CA GLN A 839 -24.24 -23.42 -1.33
C GLN A 839 -23.61 -22.12 -1.81
N HIS A 840 -22.38 -21.80 -1.40
CA HIS A 840 -21.62 -20.67 -1.93
C HIS A 840 -21.29 -20.85 -3.43
N LYS A 841 -20.91 -22.06 -3.87
CA LYS A 841 -20.53 -22.27 -5.27
C LYS A 841 -21.71 -22.24 -6.24
N PHE A 842 -22.88 -22.75 -5.84
CA PHE A 842 -24.00 -23.02 -6.74
C PHE A 842 -25.25 -22.17 -6.49
N SER A 843 -25.19 -21.19 -5.60
CA SER A 843 -26.24 -20.19 -5.39
C SER A 843 -25.84 -18.91 -6.10
N GLU A 844 -26.67 -18.43 -7.02
CA GLU A 844 -26.39 -17.19 -7.74
C GLU A 844 -26.91 -15.96 -6.97
N GLU A 845 -28.00 -16.05 -6.20
CA GLU A 845 -28.57 -14.94 -5.39
C GLU A 845 -29.48 -15.41 -4.21
N GLY A 846 -29.07 -16.41 -3.41
CA GLY A 846 -29.89 -16.93 -2.30
C GLY A 846 -29.12 -17.26 -1.02
N ASP A 847 -29.82 -17.39 0.12
CA ASP A 847 -29.25 -17.64 1.46
C ASP A 847 -28.27 -18.83 1.47
N HIS A 848 -26.97 -18.52 1.48
CA HIS A 848 -25.88 -19.49 1.44
C HIS A 848 -25.76 -20.32 2.72
N LEU A 849 -26.54 -20.01 3.76
CA LEU A 849 -26.47 -20.62 5.08
C LEU A 849 -27.74 -21.40 5.45
N SER A 850 -28.69 -21.59 4.52
CA SER A 850 -29.97 -22.23 4.85
C SER A 850 -29.82 -23.65 5.43
N LEU A 851 -28.90 -24.48 4.91
CA LEU A 851 -28.67 -25.83 5.45
C LEU A 851 -27.99 -25.79 6.83
N LEU A 852 -27.19 -24.75 7.08
CA LEU A 852 -26.58 -24.53 8.39
C LEU A 852 -27.63 -24.07 9.41
N LYS A 853 -28.55 -23.17 9.03
CA LYS A 853 -29.71 -22.77 9.84
C LYS A 853 -30.63 -23.95 10.16
N GLU A 854 -30.94 -24.80 9.18
CA GLU A 854 -31.68 -26.07 9.41
C GLU A 854 -30.93 -27.00 10.37
N THR A 855 -29.60 -26.96 10.37
CA THR A 855 -28.78 -27.72 11.32
C THR A 855 -28.84 -27.12 12.72
N GLY A 856 -28.85 -25.79 12.85
CA GLY A 856 -29.12 -25.08 14.11
C GLY A 856 -30.48 -25.46 14.69
N ALA A 857 -31.54 -25.44 13.87
CA ALA A 857 -32.88 -25.87 14.28
C ALA A 857 -32.91 -27.35 14.71
N TRP A 858 -32.13 -28.23 14.08
CA TRP A 858 -31.98 -29.62 14.54
C TRP A 858 -31.30 -29.69 15.91
N ILE A 859 -30.26 -28.90 16.17
CA ILE A 859 -29.58 -28.84 17.47
C ILE A 859 -30.56 -28.38 18.56
N GLU A 860 -31.29 -27.29 18.29
CA GLU A 860 -32.30 -26.74 19.18
C GLU A 860 -33.37 -27.76 19.54
N ASN A 861 -33.92 -28.47 18.55
CA ASN A 861 -35.05 -29.37 18.75
C ASN A 861 -34.67 -30.80 19.19
N LYS A 862 -33.44 -31.25 18.92
CA LYS A 862 -33.03 -32.66 19.10
C LYS A 862 -31.79 -32.87 19.95
N VAL A 863 -30.96 -31.87 20.22
CA VAL A 863 -29.72 -32.02 21.00
C VAL A 863 -29.83 -31.28 22.34
N VAL A 864 -30.28 -30.01 22.32
CA VAL A 864 -30.46 -29.20 23.54
C VAL A 864 -31.40 -29.87 24.58
N PRO A 865 -32.53 -30.51 24.21
CA PRO A 865 -33.40 -31.17 25.18
C PRO A 865 -32.75 -32.35 25.90
N PHE A 866 -31.74 -33.02 25.32
CA PHE A 866 -31.01 -34.10 25.98
C PHE A 866 -30.13 -33.58 27.11
N ILE A 867 -29.51 -32.40 26.94
CA ILE A 867 -28.71 -31.75 27.99
C ILE A 867 -29.58 -31.37 29.20
N LEU A 868 -30.86 -31.06 28.96
CA LEU A 868 -31.83 -30.75 30.01
C LEU A 868 -32.37 -32.01 30.72
N ALA A 869 -32.41 -33.16 30.04
CA ALA A 869 -32.99 -34.41 30.53
C ALA A 869 -31.97 -35.42 31.10
N SER A 870 -30.68 -35.29 30.77
CA SER A 870 -29.65 -36.26 31.18
C SER A 870 -29.21 -36.06 32.64
N ASN A 871 -29.44 -37.07 33.49
CA ASN A 871 -28.86 -37.17 34.83
C ASN A 871 -27.56 -38.02 34.88
N GLN A 872 -27.06 -38.48 33.73
CA GLN A 872 -25.81 -39.25 33.59
C GLN A 872 -24.72 -38.41 32.90
N GLU A 873 -23.48 -38.49 33.40
CA GLU A 873 -22.34 -37.66 32.95
C GLU A 873 -21.91 -37.97 31.50
N ASP A 874 -21.86 -39.24 31.10
CA ASP A 874 -21.35 -39.68 29.78
C ASP A 874 -22.23 -39.23 28.58
N ASP A 875 -23.57 -39.28 28.71
CA ASP A 875 -24.51 -38.88 27.64
C ASP A 875 -24.54 -37.35 27.42
N SER A 876 -24.18 -36.59 28.46
CA SER A 876 -24.12 -35.13 28.43
C SER A 876 -22.91 -34.62 27.64
N ASP A 877 -21.78 -35.35 27.69
CA ASP A 877 -20.54 -34.97 27.01
C ASP A 877 -20.64 -35.06 25.48
N VAL A 878 -21.32 -36.09 24.95
CA VAL A 878 -21.52 -36.23 23.50
C VAL A 878 -22.38 -35.09 22.95
N SER A 879 -23.42 -34.69 23.68
CA SER A 879 -24.30 -33.57 23.32
C SER A 879 -23.53 -32.24 23.24
N VAL A 880 -22.64 -31.99 24.21
CA VAL A 880 -21.75 -30.82 24.22
C VAL A 880 -20.79 -30.84 23.04
N LEU A 881 -20.19 -31.99 22.70
CA LEU A 881 -19.28 -32.12 21.54
C LEU A 881 -19.99 -31.85 20.20
N ILE A 882 -21.24 -32.28 20.04
CA ILE A 882 -22.05 -31.99 18.84
C ILE A 882 -22.28 -30.48 18.71
N ILE A 883 -22.66 -29.82 19.81
CA ILE A 883 -22.90 -28.37 19.84
C ILE A 883 -21.61 -27.60 19.57
N GLN A 884 -20.50 -27.94 20.24
CA GLN A 884 -19.20 -27.32 20.02
C GLN A 884 -18.73 -27.46 18.56
N THR A 885 -18.96 -28.63 17.93
CA THR A 885 -18.65 -28.85 16.52
C THR A 885 -19.41 -27.90 15.61
N TYR A 886 -20.73 -27.74 15.83
CA TYR A 886 -21.54 -26.79 15.07
C TYR A 886 -21.13 -25.34 15.30
N LEU A 887 -20.98 -24.93 16.57
CA LEU A 887 -20.59 -23.57 16.93
C LEU A 887 -19.22 -23.20 16.34
N THR A 888 -18.27 -24.15 16.28
CA THR A 888 -16.96 -23.94 15.66
C THR A 888 -17.09 -23.63 14.17
N VAL A 889 -17.97 -24.33 13.45
CA VAL A 889 -18.24 -24.05 12.02
C VAL A 889 -18.92 -22.68 11.86
N CYS A 890 -19.89 -22.34 12.71
CA CYS A 890 -20.54 -21.03 12.68
C CYS A 890 -19.55 -19.89 12.97
N LYS A 891 -18.64 -20.09 13.91
CA LYS A 891 -17.52 -19.17 14.20
C LYS A 891 -16.64 -18.97 12.97
N ASP A 892 -16.23 -20.06 12.31
CA ASP A 892 -15.41 -20.00 11.10
C ASP A 892 -16.14 -19.25 9.96
N VAL A 893 -17.47 -19.39 9.84
CA VAL A 893 -18.30 -18.69 8.84
C VAL A 893 -18.33 -17.17 9.05
N ILE A 894 -18.44 -16.72 10.30
CA ILE A 894 -18.43 -15.29 10.63
C ILE A 894 -17.03 -14.71 10.38
N MET A 895 -15.98 -15.40 10.82
CA MET A 895 -14.58 -15.02 10.63
C MET A 895 -14.21 -14.80 9.14
N VAL A 896 -14.79 -15.59 8.22
CA VAL A 896 -14.55 -15.44 6.77
C VAL A 896 -15.53 -14.48 6.08
N GLY A 897 -16.38 -13.77 6.83
CA GLY A 897 -17.30 -12.74 6.31
C GLY A 897 -18.56 -13.28 5.62
N LEU A 898 -18.90 -14.57 5.79
CA LEU A 898 -20.10 -15.16 5.18
C LEU A 898 -21.34 -15.11 6.07
N GLY A 899 -21.19 -14.82 7.37
CA GLY A 899 -22.29 -14.72 8.33
C GLY A 899 -22.92 -13.33 8.36
N ASN A 900 -24.08 -13.15 7.69
CA ASN A 900 -24.84 -11.90 7.73
C ASN A 900 -25.49 -11.61 9.10
N LEU A 901 -25.98 -10.39 9.31
CA LEU A 901 -26.61 -9.96 10.57
C LEU A 901 -27.73 -10.92 11.03
N THR A 902 -28.59 -11.35 10.12
CA THR A 902 -29.68 -12.30 10.43
C THR A 902 -29.16 -13.63 10.95
N PHE A 903 -28.07 -14.14 10.38
CA PHE A 903 -27.43 -15.37 10.84
C PHE A 903 -26.73 -15.17 12.20
N GLN A 904 -26.05 -14.04 12.40
CA GLN A 904 -25.42 -13.72 13.68
C GLN A 904 -26.45 -13.63 14.82
N ALA A 905 -27.58 -12.95 14.58
CA ALA A 905 -28.68 -12.85 15.54
C ALA A 905 -29.24 -14.23 15.90
N HIS A 906 -29.57 -15.05 14.90
CA HIS A 906 -30.05 -16.41 15.11
C HIS A 906 -29.05 -17.29 15.87
N LEU A 907 -27.75 -17.13 15.62
CA LEU A 907 -26.70 -17.85 16.32
C LEU A 907 -26.61 -17.44 17.81
N LEU A 908 -26.78 -16.16 18.13
CA LEU A 908 -26.81 -15.68 19.51
C LEU A 908 -28.07 -16.16 20.25
N GLU A 909 -29.22 -16.24 19.60
CA GLU A 909 -30.43 -16.84 20.17
C GLU A 909 -30.21 -18.32 20.54
N ILE A 910 -29.63 -19.10 19.62
CA ILE A 910 -29.24 -20.50 19.90
C ILE A 910 -28.22 -20.56 21.04
N ALA A 911 -27.24 -19.64 21.09
CA ALA A 911 -26.26 -19.60 22.17
C ALA A 911 -26.92 -19.37 23.54
N LEU A 912 -27.92 -18.50 23.64
CA LEU A 912 -28.68 -18.29 24.87
C LEU A 912 -29.42 -19.56 25.31
N LEU A 913 -30.06 -20.28 24.37
CA LEU A 913 -30.73 -21.55 24.66
C LEU A 913 -29.74 -22.62 25.17
N ILE A 914 -28.54 -22.69 24.57
CA ILE A 914 -27.47 -23.60 25.00
C ILE A 914 -26.99 -23.25 26.41
N LEU A 915 -26.78 -21.97 26.71
CA LEU A 915 -26.32 -21.52 28.03
C LEU A 915 -27.36 -21.77 29.14
N GLN A 916 -28.65 -21.81 28.80
CA GLN A 916 -29.72 -22.17 29.72
C GLN A 916 -29.81 -23.69 29.98
N ALA A 917 -29.26 -24.52 29.09
CA ALA A 917 -29.19 -25.96 29.29
C ALA A 917 -28.05 -26.31 30.26
N GLY A 918 -28.33 -27.09 31.30
CA GLY A 918 -27.45 -27.27 32.46
C GLY A 918 -25.96 -27.51 32.18
N ARG A 919 -25.57 -28.42 31.27
CA ARG A 919 -24.16 -28.61 30.86
C ARG A 919 -23.79 -27.90 29.54
N GLY A 920 -24.72 -27.21 28.90
CA GLY A 920 -24.47 -26.44 27.68
C GLY A 920 -23.48 -25.29 27.88
N GLY A 921 -23.31 -24.80 29.11
CA GLY A 921 -22.30 -23.78 29.43
C GLY A 921 -20.84 -24.22 29.26
N PHE A 922 -20.53 -25.51 29.11
CA PHE A 922 -19.21 -25.97 28.66
C PHE A 922 -18.88 -25.59 27.20
N CYS A 923 -19.84 -25.01 26.46
CA CYS A 923 -19.60 -24.38 25.16
C CYS A 923 -19.03 -22.95 25.27
N ALA A 924 -18.88 -22.39 26.48
CA ALA A 924 -18.40 -21.03 26.71
C ALA A 924 -17.10 -20.65 25.95
N PRO A 925 -16.07 -21.51 25.85
CA PRO A 925 -14.87 -21.17 25.09
C PRO A 925 -15.15 -20.84 23.61
N VAL A 926 -15.99 -21.64 22.94
CA VAL A 926 -16.33 -21.43 21.52
C VAL A 926 -17.27 -20.25 21.35
N LEU A 927 -18.20 -20.05 22.30
CA LEU A 927 -19.10 -18.90 22.30
C LEU A 927 -18.33 -17.58 22.45
N LEU A 928 -17.33 -17.50 23.31
CA LEU A 928 -16.46 -16.31 23.43
C LEU A 928 -15.72 -16.01 22.12
N CYS A 929 -15.24 -17.04 21.42
CA CYS A 929 -14.67 -16.87 20.08
C CYS A 929 -15.72 -16.32 19.11
N ILE A 930 -16.96 -16.81 19.13
CA ILE A 930 -18.05 -16.27 18.29
C ILE A 930 -18.31 -14.80 18.59
N LEU A 931 -18.39 -14.41 19.88
CA LEU A 931 -18.63 -13.01 20.25
C LEU A 931 -17.51 -12.11 19.73
N LYS A 932 -16.25 -12.58 19.78
CA LYS A 932 -15.09 -11.87 19.21
C LYS A 932 -15.24 -11.70 17.70
N GLU A 933 -15.53 -12.77 16.96
CA GLU A 933 -15.67 -12.70 15.49
C GLU A 933 -16.86 -11.82 15.07
N ILE A 934 -17.94 -11.75 15.87
CA ILE A 934 -19.06 -10.83 15.60
C ILE A 934 -18.62 -9.37 15.75
N ILE A 935 -17.86 -9.02 16.80
CA ILE A 935 -17.34 -7.64 16.97
C ILE A 935 -16.46 -7.25 15.78
N GLU A 936 -15.59 -8.16 15.34
CA GLU A 936 -14.70 -7.91 14.21
C GLU A 936 -15.46 -7.81 12.88
N ALA A 937 -16.51 -8.62 12.67
CA ALA A 937 -17.34 -8.58 11.47
C ALA A 937 -18.26 -7.34 11.39
N SER A 938 -18.68 -6.77 12.52
CA SER A 938 -19.52 -5.57 12.57
C SER A 938 -18.81 -4.29 12.13
N LEU A 939 -17.49 -4.31 11.92
CA LEU A 939 -16.70 -3.14 11.46
C LEU A 939 -16.97 -2.74 10.01
N ASP A 940 -17.42 -3.67 9.16
CA ASP A 940 -17.67 -3.41 7.74
C ASP A 940 -19.03 -2.71 7.48
N GLN A 941 -19.85 -2.51 8.52
CA GLN A 941 -21.23 -2.03 8.42
C GLN A 941 -21.36 -0.60 8.99
N ASN A 942 -21.21 0.40 8.14
CA ASN A 942 -21.20 1.84 8.51
C ASN A 942 -22.58 2.46 8.84
N ALA A 943 -23.56 1.70 9.32
CA ALA A 943 -24.88 2.23 9.66
C ALA A 943 -25.37 1.70 11.02
N GLU A 944 -25.58 2.61 11.98
CA GLU A 944 -26.33 2.33 13.21
C GLU A 944 -27.79 2.04 12.84
N THR A 945 -28.11 0.77 12.61
CA THR A 945 -29.49 0.29 12.44
C THR A 945 -30.01 -0.30 13.75
N GLU A 946 -31.33 -0.29 13.94
CA GLU A 946 -31.99 -0.90 15.10
C GLU A 946 -31.63 -2.40 15.24
N GLU A 947 -31.44 -3.09 14.11
CA GLU A 947 -31.01 -4.49 14.06
C GLU A 947 -29.60 -4.70 14.65
N VAL A 948 -28.66 -3.78 14.40
CA VAL A 948 -27.30 -3.82 14.94
C VAL A 948 -27.32 -3.57 16.46
N THR A 949 -28.16 -2.63 16.93
CA THR A 949 -28.34 -2.38 18.36
C THR A 949 -28.94 -3.59 19.09
N ASN A 950 -29.92 -4.27 18.50
CA ASN A 950 -30.49 -5.49 19.05
C ASN A 950 -29.46 -6.63 19.11
N LEU A 951 -28.63 -6.75 18.07
CA LEU A 951 -27.52 -7.72 18.04
C LEU A 951 -26.51 -7.45 19.17
N HIS A 952 -26.11 -6.19 19.36
CA HIS A 952 -25.22 -5.75 20.42
C HIS A 952 -25.77 -6.05 21.83
N ASN A 953 -27.06 -5.77 22.07
CA ASN A 953 -27.72 -6.10 23.33
C ASN A 953 -27.72 -7.61 23.58
N THR A 954 -28.00 -8.40 22.54
CA THR A 954 -27.99 -9.87 22.63
C THR A 954 -26.58 -10.40 22.89
N LEU A 955 -25.56 -9.82 22.25
CA LEU A 955 -24.14 -10.16 22.48
C LEU A 955 -23.73 -9.93 23.94
N GLN A 956 -24.10 -8.77 24.50
CA GLN A 956 -23.84 -8.46 25.90
C GLN A 956 -24.55 -9.46 26.84
N ASN A 957 -25.80 -9.81 26.53
CA ASN A 957 -26.56 -10.80 27.31
C ASN A 957 -25.90 -12.19 27.26
N VAL A 958 -25.42 -12.64 26.09
CA VAL A 958 -24.68 -13.91 25.96
C VAL A 958 -23.41 -13.87 26.81
N PHE A 959 -22.65 -12.78 26.76
CA PHE A 959 -21.45 -12.60 27.59
C PHE A 959 -21.77 -12.68 29.08
N GLN A 960 -22.81 -11.99 29.53
CA GLN A 960 -23.29 -12.03 30.91
C GLN A 960 -23.67 -13.45 31.33
N LYS A 961 -24.42 -14.18 30.49
CA LYS A 961 -24.84 -15.56 30.77
C LYS A 961 -23.66 -16.52 30.86
N ILE A 962 -22.59 -16.31 30.08
CA ILE A 962 -21.34 -17.09 30.21
C ILE A 962 -20.73 -16.89 31.61
N LEU A 963 -20.59 -15.64 32.06
CA LEU A 963 -20.01 -15.36 33.39
C LEU A 963 -20.90 -15.83 34.53
N GLU A 964 -22.23 -15.66 34.42
CA GLU A 964 -23.19 -16.21 35.38
C GLU A 964 -23.07 -17.73 35.49
N PHE A 965 -22.93 -18.44 34.37
CA PHE A 965 -22.75 -19.89 34.36
C PHE A 965 -21.47 -20.31 35.07
N VAL A 966 -20.35 -19.64 34.78
CA VAL A 966 -19.05 -19.90 35.43
C VAL A 966 -19.18 -19.69 36.95
N ALA A 967 -19.78 -18.58 37.38
CA ALA A 967 -19.99 -18.29 38.79
C ALA A 967 -20.91 -19.31 39.48
N GLN A 968 -21.99 -19.74 38.82
CA GLN A 968 -22.90 -20.76 39.35
C GLN A 968 -22.22 -22.13 39.49
N ARG A 969 -21.39 -22.52 38.52
CA ARG A 969 -20.64 -23.79 38.57
C ARG A 969 -19.60 -23.78 39.68
N LEU A 970 -18.82 -22.70 39.82
CA LEU A 970 -17.89 -22.54 40.95
C LEU A 970 -18.58 -22.67 42.31
N LYS A 971 -19.82 -22.21 42.44
CA LYS A 971 -20.60 -22.29 43.68
C LYS A 971 -21.16 -23.70 43.96
N LYS A 972 -21.55 -24.44 42.93
CA LYS A 972 -22.17 -25.78 43.06
C LYS A 972 -21.15 -26.92 43.05
N GLU A 973 -20.20 -26.88 42.12
CA GLU A 973 -19.19 -27.91 41.81
C GLU A 973 -17.85 -27.23 41.53
N GLN A 974 -17.07 -27.01 42.60
CA GLN A 974 -15.88 -26.16 42.56
C GLN A 974 -14.80 -26.63 41.56
N GLU A 975 -14.59 -27.95 41.43
CA GLU A 975 -13.57 -28.51 40.53
C GLU A 975 -13.91 -28.29 39.05
N GLU A 976 -15.14 -28.59 38.63
CA GLU A 976 -15.61 -28.32 37.26
C GLU A 976 -15.59 -26.81 36.96
N GLY A 977 -15.97 -25.97 37.93
CA GLY A 977 -15.90 -24.52 37.81
C GLY A 977 -14.47 -24.01 37.54
N ILE A 978 -13.47 -24.56 38.23
CA ILE A 978 -12.05 -24.20 38.02
C ILE A 978 -11.56 -24.66 36.63
N GLN A 979 -11.92 -25.87 36.20
CA GLN A 979 -11.59 -26.35 34.86
C GLN A 979 -12.19 -25.44 33.77
N LEU A 980 -13.43 -25.00 33.97
CA LEU A 980 -14.10 -24.08 33.06
C LEU A 980 -13.39 -22.71 33.00
N ILE A 981 -12.99 -22.14 34.15
CA ILE A 981 -12.18 -20.90 34.21
C ILE A 981 -10.92 -21.05 33.34
N HIS A 982 -10.18 -22.15 33.48
CA HIS A 982 -8.96 -22.37 32.69
C HIS A 982 -9.26 -22.46 31.19
N SER A 983 -10.37 -23.13 30.81
CA SER A 983 -10.75 -23.27 29.40
C SER A 983 -11.15 -21.96 28.72
N ILE A 984 -11.72 -21.00 29.45
CA ILE A 984 -12.16 -19.70 28.89
C ILE A 984 -11.08 -18.63 28.94
N GLN A 985 -9.97 -18.82 29.68
CA GLN A 985 -9.00 -17.76 29.95
C GLN A 985 -8.39 -17.14 28.68
N MET A 986 -8.04 -17.98 27.70
CA MET A 986 -7.49 -17.53 26.42
C MET A 986 -8.57 -16.88 25.53
N PRO A 987 -9.71 -17.55 25.21
CA PRO A 987 -10.80 -16.94 24.44
C PRO A 987 -11.33 -15.63 25.01
N LEU A 988 -11.48 -15.54 26.34
CA LEU A 988 -11.92 -14.34 27.03
C LEU A 988 -10.92 -13.19 26.87
N GLY A 989 -9.63 -13.48 26.96
CA GLY A 989 -8.58 -12.48 26.74
C GLY A 989 -8.54 -11.96 25.30
N GLU A 990 -8.74 -12.83 24.32
CA GLU A 990 -8.82 -12.43 22.90
C GLU A 990 -10.07 -11.58 22.63
N PHE A 991 -11.22 -11.97 23.19
CA PHE A 991 -12.47 -11.20 23.11
C PHE A 991 -12.33 -9.79 23.72
N ILE A 992 -11.82 -9.69 24.95
CA ILE A 992 -11.62 -8.39 25.62
C ILE A 992 -10.62 -7.51 24.84
N ASN A 993 -9.57 -8.10 24.30
CA ASN A 993 -8.59 -7.35 23.50
C ASN A 993 -9.19 -6.83 22.19
N ALA A 994 -9.97 -7.67 21.48
CA ALA A 994 -10.71 -7.24 20.28
C ALA A 994 -11.67 -6.09 20.62
N LEU A 995 -12.49 -6.23 21.66
CA LEU A 995 -13.40 -5.19 22.11
C LEU A 995 -12.66 -3.89 22.51
N GLN A 996 -11.49 -3.99 23.15
CA GLN A 996 -10.68 -2.83 23.50
C GLN A 996 -10.09 -2.12 22.27
N CYS A 997 -9.68 -2.86 21.24
CA CYS A 997 -9.20 -2.28 19.98
C CYS A 997 -10.30 -1.45 19.29
N TRP A 998 -11.58 -1.79 19.50
CA TRP A 998 -12.72 -1.21 18.80
C TRP A 998 -13.70 -0.45 19.71
N HIS A 999 -13.28 -0.07 20.92
CA HIS A 999 -14.13 0.58 21.93
C HIS A 999 -14.79 1.89 21.44
N SER A 1000 -14.18 2.61 20.50
CA SER A 1000 -14.76 3.82 19.91
C SER A 1000 -15.95 3.55 18.99
N SER A 1001 -16.01 2.37 18.38
CA SER A 1001 -17.05 1.98 17.42
C SER A 1001 -18.27 1.36 18.12
N PHE A 1002 -18.06 0.76 19.30
CA PHE A 1002 -19.10 0.06 20.05
C PHE A 1002 -19.09 0.46 21.53
N PRO A 1003 -19.32 1.76 21.87
CA PRO A 1003 -19.15 2.25 23.23
C PRO A 1003 -20.10 1.59 24.23
N ALA A 1004 -21.37 1.37 23.87
CA ALA A 1004 -22.35 0.73 24.74
C ALA A 1004 -22.00 -0.74 25.07
N VAL A 1005 -21.54 -1.50 24.07
CA VAL A 1005 -21.12 -2.90 24.26
C VAL A 1005 -19.83 -2.96 25.08
N HIS A 1006 -18.86 -2.09 24.77
CA HIS A 1006 -17.61 -1.98 25.51
C HIS A 1006 -17.88 -1.69 26.98
N GLN A 1007 -18.72 -0.69 27.26
CA GLN A 1007 -19.14 -0.35 28.61
C GLN A 1007 -19.81 -1.54 29.30
N GLY A 1008 -20.87 -2.11 28.70
CA GLY A 1008 -21.65 -3.18 29.30
C GLY A 1008 -20.85 -4.46 29.60
N VAL A 1009 -19.87 -4.81 28.77
CA VAL A 1009 -18.94 -5.93 29.03
C VAL A 1009 -18.04 -5.62 30.22
N LEU A 1010 -17.51 -4.40 30.33
CA LEU A 1010 -16.70 -3.98 31.47
C LEU A 1010 -17.49 -3.95 32.77
N SER A 1011 -18.72 -3.43 32.77
CA SER A 1011 -19.61 -3.44 33.94
C SER A 1011 -19.90 -4.88 34.38
N THR A 1012 -20.14 -5.80 33.43
CA THR A 1012 -20.37 -7.23 33.73
C THR A 1012 -19.13 -7.89 34.36
N LEU A 1013 -17.93 -7.59 33.84
CA LEU A 1013 -16.67 -8.08 34.42
C LEU A 1013 -16.46 -7.57 35.85
N LEU A 1014 -16.69 -6.27 36.07
CA LEU A 1014 -16.58 -5.65 37.40
C LEU A 1014 -17.61 -6.24 38.37
N ALA A 1015 -18.86 -6.39 37.95
CA ALA A 1015 -19.92 -6.99 38.75
C ALA A 1015 -19.56 -8.42 39.17
N ALA A 1016 -19.01 -9.23 38.26
CA ALA A 1016 -18.57 -10.60 38.57
C ALA A 1016 -17.44 -10.64 39.62
N ILE A 1017 -16.42 -9.78 39.48
CA ILE A 1017 -15.30 -9.68 40.43
C ILE A 1017 -15.81 -9.19 41.80
N VAL A 1018 -16.60 -8.11 41.82
CA VAL A 1018 -17.14 -7.54 43.06
C VAL A 1018 -18.05 -8.53 43.76
N ALA A 1019 -18.94 -9.22 43.04
CA ALA A 1019 -19.87 -10.19 43.63
C ALA A 1019 -19.15 -11.39 44.26
N GLU A 1020 -18.10 -11.92 43.63
CA GLU A 1020 -17.34 -13.06 44.18
C GLU A 1020 -16.55 -12.66 45.43
N ILE A 1021 -15.85 -11.52 45.39
CA ILE A 1021 -15.13 -11.00 46.56
C ILE A 1021 -16.10 -10.67 47.70
N ASN A 1022 -17.25 -10.06 47.41
CA ASN A 1022 -18.28 -9.74 48.39
C ASN A 1022 -18.85 -11.03 49.03
N CYS A 1023 -19.07 -12.09 48.24
CA CYS A 1023 -19.50 -13.39 48.78
C CYS A 1023 -18.46 -14.01 49.73
N VAL A 1024 -17.16 -13.85 49.45
CA VAL A 1024 -16.08 -14.29 50.35
C VAL A 1024 -16.05 -13.45 51.63
N LEU A 1025 -16.19 -12.13 51.51
CA LEU A 1025 -16.25 -11.21 52.65
C LEU A 1025 -17.42 -11.49 53.58
N GLN A 1026 -18.61 -11.76 53.03
CA GLN A 1026 -19.81 -12.08 53.82
C GLN A 1026 -19.72 -13.44 54.55
N LYS A 1027 -18.91 -14.37 54.02
CA LYS A 1027 -18.67 -15.69 54.64
C LYS A 1027 -17.60 -15.65 55.74
N ALA A 1028 -16.81 -14.58 55.83
CA ALA A 1028 -15.80 -14.42 56.88
C ALA A 1028 -16.49 -14.11 58.22
N SER A 1029 -16.28 -14.98 59.21
CA SER A 1029 -16.94 -14.90 60.52
C SER A 1029 -16.26 -13.95 61.52
N SER A 1030 -14.99 -13.59 61.30
CA SER A 1030 -14.21 -12.67 62.13
C SER A 1030 -13.18 -11.84 61.34
N GLU A 1031 -12.75 -10.69 61.88
CA GLU A 1031 -11.72 -9.80 61.29
C GLU A 1031 -10.34 -10.49 61.09
N LYS A 1032 -10.11 -11.63 61.77
CA LYS A 1032 -8.90 -12.45 61.61
C LYS A 1032 -8.96 -13.44 60.43
N ASP A 1033 -10.14 -13.65 59.84
CA ASP A 1033 -10.36 -14.61 58.76
C ASP A 1033 -10.16 -14.00 57.36
N PHE A 1034 -10.07 -12.67 57.25
CA PHE A 1034 -9.86 -11.97 55.98
C PHE A 1034 -8.51 -11.25 55.95
N THR A 1035 -7.67 -11.55 54.95
CA THR A 1035 -6.43 -10.83 54.69
C THR A 1035 -6.55 -10.06 53.37
N MET A 1036 -6.13 -8.79 53.37
CA MET A 1036 -6.19 -7.95 52.17
C MET A 1036 -5.29 -8.53 51.07
N PRO A 1037 -5.81 -8.78 49.85
CA PRO A 1037 -5.03 -9.39 48.77
C PRO A 1037 -3.89 -8.47 48.33
N LYS A 1038 -2.67 -9.03 48.22
CA LYS A 1038 -1.47 -8.28 47.78
C LYS A 1038 -1.09 -8.59 46.33
N THR A 1039 -1.51 -9.75 45.84
CA THR A 1039 -1.22 -10.27 44.52
C THR A 1039 -2.48 -10.84 43.87
N ILE A 1040 -2.45 -11.05 42.55
CA ILE A 1040 -3.60 -11.61 41.81
C ILE A 1040 -3.95 -13.02 42.31
N SER A 1041 -2.98 -13.79 42.78
CA SER A 1041 -3.19 -15.14 43.35
C SER A 1041 -3.89 -15.16 44.69
N ASP A 1042 -3.97 -14.01 45.38
CA ASP A 1042 -4.65 -13.89 46.67
C ASP A 1042 -6.17 -13.66 46.50
N LEU A 1043 -6.63 -13.47 45.26
CA LEU A 1043 -8.05 -13.31 44.93
C LEU A 1043 -8.75 -14.66 44.76
N PRO A 1044 -10.08 -14.72 44.95
CA PRO A 1044 -10.88 -15.90 44.62
C PRO A 1044 -10.73 -16.34 43.15
N PRO A 1045 -11.02 -17.61 42.79
CA PRO A 1045 -10.64 -18.18 41.49
C PRO A 1045 -11.12 -17.41 40.25
N LEU A 1046 -12.38 -16.97 40.21
CA LEU A 1046 -12.91 -16.23 39.05
C LEU A 1046 -12.30 -14.84 38.98
N SER A 1047 -12.25 -14.12 40.10
CA SER A 1047 -11.66 -12.80 40.26
C SER A 1047 -10.19 -12.78 39.90
N SER A 1048 -9.44 -13.79 40.33
CA SER A 1048 -8.03 -13.98 40.01
C SER A 1048 -7.82 -14.13 38.50
N SER A 1049 -8.62 -14.97 37.84
CA SER A 1049 -8.54 -15.20 36.39
C SER A 1049 -8.91 -13.95 35.58
N LEU A 1050 -10.02 -13.28 35.93
CA LEU A 1050 -10.45 -12.05 35.28
C LEU A 1050 -9.42 -10.92 35.45
N MET A 1051 -8.89 -10.74 36.66
CA MET A 1051 -7.83 -9.77 36.92
C MET A 1051 -6.54 -10.12 36.19
N ALA A 1052 -6.18 -11.40 36.07
CA ALA A 1052 -5.01 -11.81 35.29
C ALA A 1052 -5.14 -11.42 33.80
N ILE A 1053 -6.34 -11.47 33.23
CA ILE A 1053 -6.61 -11.05 31.85
C ILE A 1053 -6.55 -9.53 31.72
N ILE A 1054 -7.25 -8.80 32.59
CA ILE A 1054 -7.29 -7.32 32.59
C ILE A 1054 -5.86 -6.75 32.68
N MET A 1055 -5.03 -7.31 33.55
CA MET A 1055 -3.66 -6.84 33.83
C MET A 1055 -2.66 -7.10 32.70
N LYS A 1056 -3.03 -7.81 31.62
CA LYS A 1056 -2.16 -8.00 30.44
C LYS A 1056 -2.03 -6.73 29.58
N SER A 1057 -3.00 -5.81 29.65
CA SER A 1057 -3.04 -4.60 28.81
C SER A 1057 -3.34 -3.34 29.62
N VAL A 1058 -2.43 -2.36 29.56
CA VAL A 1058 -2.59 -1.07 30.26
C VAL A 1058 -3.82 -0.30 29.78
N ASN A 1059 -4.23 -0.48 28.51
CA ASN A 1059 -5.42 0.18 27.98
C ASN A 1059 -6.71 -0.41 28.56
N VAL A 1060 -6.78 -1.75 28.69
CA VAL A 1060 -7.91 -2.43 29.36
C VAL A 1060 -7.97 -2.01 30.82
N VAL A 1061 -6.84 -1.97 31.53
CA VAL A 1061 -6.77 -1.47 32.92
C VAL A 1061 -7.33 -0.05 33.02
N ARG A 1062 -6.98 0.86 32.09
CA ARG A 1062 -7.50 2.23 32.10
C ARG A 1062 -9.02 2.26 31.88
N SER A 1063 -9.53 1.49 30.93
CA SER A 1063 -10.97 1.42 30.65
C SER A 1063 -11.76 0.83 31.83
N VAL A 1064 -11.24 -0.23 32.47
CA VAL A 1064 -11.84 -0.81 33.68
C VAL A 1064 -11.83 0.20 34.84
N LEU A 1065 -10.76 0.98 35.02
CA LEU A 1065 -10.71 2.02 36.06
C LEU A 1065 -11.69 3.16 35.80
N ASN A 1066 -11.89 3.54 34.54
CA ASN A 1066 -12.89 4.55 34.17
C ASN A 1066 -14.30 4.04 34.45
N GLU A 1067 -14.62 2.81 34.05
CA GLU A 1067 -15.93 2.21 34.31
C GLU A 1067 -16.18 2.03 35.82
N LEU A 1068 -15.16 1.59 36.56
CA LEU A 1068 -15.24 1.48 38.01
C LEU A 1068 -15.49 2.84 38.67
N MET A 1069 -14.91 3.92 38.14
CA MET A 1069 -15.18 5.27 38.60
C MET A 1069 -16.63 5.68 38.32
N GLU A 1070 -17.15 5.40 37.12
CA GLU A 1070 -18.56 5.64 36.77
C GLU A 1070 -19.50 4.87 37.71
N CYS A 1071 -19.29 3.57 37.94
CA CYS A 1071 -20.10 2.76 38.88
C CYS A 1071 -20.10 3.30 40.33
N ILE A 1072 -19.02 3.95 40.77
CA ILE A 1072 -18.93 4.59 42.09
C ILE A 1072 -19.71 5.92 42.11
N LEU A 1073 -19.68 6.67 41.01
CA LEU A 1073 -20.36 7.95 40.87
C LEU A 1073 -21.87 7.78 40.66
N SER A 1074 -22.29 6.73 39.94
CA SER A 1074 -23.69 6.37 39.67
C SER A 1074 -24.39 5.65 40.83
N GLU A 1075 -23.68 5.40 41.94
CA GLU A 1075 -24.18 4.68 43.11
C GLU A 1075 -24.59 3.21 42.84
N GLU A 1076 -24.01 2.58 41.82
CA GLU A 1076 -24.20 1.14 41.58
C GLU A 1076 -23.42 0.26 42.58
N ILE A 1077 -22.32 0.79 43.13
CA ILE A 1077 -21.51 0.12 44.16
C ILE A 1077 -21.81 0.75 45.53
N GLU A 1078 -22.76 0.15 46.23
CA GLU A 1078 -23.15 0.53 47.59
C GLU A 1078 -22.84 -0.56 48.62
N GLY A 1079 -22.63 -0.11 49.87
CA GLY A 1079 -22.36 -0.98 51.01
C GLY A 1079 -20.87 -1.24 51.26
N ILE A 1080 -20.54 -1.49 52.53
CA ILE A 1080 -19.16 -1.61 53.00
C ILE A 1080 -18.40 -2.75 52.33
N PHE A 1081 -19.07 -3.89 52.08
CA PHE A 1081 -18.43 -5.04 51.42
C PHE A 1081 -18.14 -4.82 49.94
N SER A 1082 -19.04 -4.16 49.19
CA SER A 1082 -18.84 -3.83 47.77
C SER A 1082 -17.74 -2.79 47.58
N LEU A 1083 -17.67 -1.79 48.46
CA LEU A 1083 -16.57 -0.82 48.50
C LEU A 1083 -15.24 -1.50 48.89
N THR A 1084 -15.27 -2.46 49.81
CA THR A 1084 -14.07 -3.23 50.19
C THR A 1084 -13.58 -4.13 49.05
N ALA A 1085 -14.48 -4.74 48.28
CA ALA A 1085 -14.12 -5.47 47.06
C ALA A 1085 -13.46 -4.56 46.01
N THR A 1086 -13.96 -3.34 45.87
CA THR A 1086 -13.39 -2.32 44.98
C THR A 1086 -11.98 -1.91 45.42
N VAL A 1087 -11.74 -1.78 46.73
CA VAL A 1087 -10.40 -1.56 47.30
C VAL A 1087 -9.46 -2.72 46.95
N CYS A 1088 -9.92 -3.98 47.02
CA CYS A 1088 -9.11 -5.14 46.64
C CYS A 1088 -8.66 -5.07 45.17
N ILE A 1089 -9.55 -4.68 44.24
CA ILE A 1089 -9.24 -4.49 42.81
C ILE A 1089 -8.13 -3.43 42.64
N VAL A 1090 -8.29 -2.28 43.30
CA VAL A 1090 -7.34 -1.15 43.20
C VAL A 1090 -5.96 -1.51 43.77
N ILE A 1091 -5.90 -2.25 44.89
CA ILE A 1091 -4.64 -2.71 45.50
C ILE A 1091 -3.89 -3.64 44.56
N VAL A 1092 -4.59 -4.59 43.93
CA VAL A 1092 -3.99 -5.55 42.98
C VAL A 1092 -3.46 -4.83 41.73
N ILE A 1093 -4.16 -3.81 41.22
CA ILE A 1093 -3.70 -2.98 40.10
C ILE A 1093 -2.43 -2.19 40.47
N LYS A 1094 -2.40 -1.60 41.67
CA LYS A 1094 -1.26 -0.83 42.20
C LYS A 1094 0.02 -1.67 42.30
N GLY A 1095 -0.09 -2.96 42.60
CA GLY A 1095 1.06 -3.86 42.76
C GLY A 1095 1.89 -4.07 41.49
N LYS A 1096 1.32 -3.85 40.29
CA LYS A 1096 1.99 -4.07 38.99
C LYS A 1096 2.08 -2.82 38.10
N HIS A 1097 1.21 -1.83 38.27
CA HIS A 1097 1.18 -0.61 37.44
C HIS A 1097 1.46 0.66 38.24
N LYS A 1098 1.87 1.74 37.55
CA LYS A 1098 2.27 3.00 38.20
C LYS A 1098 1.09 3.61 38.99
N ALA A 1099 1.38 4.13 40.19
CA ALA A 1099 0.41 4.80 41.06
C ALA A 1099 -0.32 5.99 40.41
N SER A 1100 0.25 6.57 39.34
CA SER A 1100 -0.38 7.65 38.57
C SER A 1100 -1.71 7.28 37.93
N LEU A 1101 -1.95 5.99 37.65
CA LEU A 1101 -3.22 5.50 37.08
C LEU A 1101 -4.37 5.52 38.10
N LEU A 1102 -4.07 5.61 39.40
CA LEU A 1102 -5.04 5.49 40.49
C LEU A 1102 -5.33 6.84 41.19
N LYS A 1103 -4.81 7.94 40.63
CA LYS A 1103 -4.83 9.26 41.27
C LYS A 1103 -6.24 9.77 41.56
N ASP A 1104 -7.19 9.45 40.68
CA ASP A 1104 -8.55 9.99 40.74
C ASP A 1104 -9.54 9.02 41.42
N ILE A 1105 -9.32 7.70 41.28
CA ILE A 1105 -10.23 6.68 41.82
C ILE A 1105 -10.05 6.46 43.33
N ALA A 1106 -8.80 6.49 43.84
CA ALA A 1106 -8.55 6.24 45.26
C ALA A 1106 -9.20 7.30 46.18
N PRO A 1107 -9.16 8.61 45.88
CA PRO A 1107 -9.90 9.62 46.63
C PRO A 1107 -11.43 9.50 46.52
N ALA A 1108 -11.96 8.96 45.42
CA ALA A 1108 -13.39 8.75 45.25
C ALA A 1108 -13.90 7.61 46.15
N ILE A 1109 -13.18 6.48 46.16
CA ILE A 1109 -13.46 5.34 47.06
C ILE A 1109 -13.34 5.77 48.53
N GLN A 1110 -12.29 6.52 48.87
CA GLN A 1110 -12.08 7.02 50.23
C GLN A 1110 -13.24 7.91 50.71
N ARG A 1111 -13.76 8.79 49.85
CA ARG A 1111 -14.92 9.63 50.17
C ARG A 1111 -16.17 8.79 50.45
N LYS A 1112 -16.47 7.80 49.61
CA LYS A 1112 -17.62 6.89 49.83
C LYS A 1112 -17.46 6.03 51.10
N LEU A 1113 -16.26 5.54 51.39
CA LEU A 1113 -15.97 4.81 52.64
C LEU A 1113 -16.15 5.69 53.89
N ILE A 1114 -15.75 6.97 53.84
CA ILE A 1114 -16.00 7.93 54.92
C ILE A 1114 -17.50 8.17 55.10
N ILE A 1115 -18.24 8.36 54.02
CA ILE A 1115 -19.70 8.53 54.06
C ILE A 1115 -20.38 7.28 54.67
N CYS A 1116 -19.96 6.07 54.31
CA CYS A 1116 -20.48 4.83 54.93
C CYS A 1116 -20.14 4.74 56.42
N LYS A 1117 -18.93 5.16 56.83
CA LYS A 1117 -18.54 5.21 58.24
C LYS A 1117 -19.39 6.21 59.02
N ASP A 1118 -19.63 7.38 58.46
CA ASP A 1118 -20.42 8.44 59.09
C ASP A 1118 -21.90 8.03 59.18
N ALA A 1119 -22.45 7.36 58.16
CA ALA A 1119 -23.79 6.79 58.17
C ALA A 1119 -23.95 5.67 59.24
N ALA A 1120 -22.97 4.78 59.37
CA ALA A 1120 -22.95 3.73 60.40
C ALA A 1120 -22.85 4.29 61.83
N SER A 1121 -22.33 5.51 62.00
CA SER A 1121 -22.27 6.21 63.30
C SER A 1121 -23.56 6.94 63.70
N GLY A 1122 -24.50 7.11 62.75
CA GLY A 1122 -25.81 7.74 62.97
C GLY A 1122 -26.94 6.76 63.31
N GLU A 1123 -26.83 5.49 62.91
CA GLU A 1123 -27.77 4.43 63.28
C GLU A 1123 -27.22 3.60 64.46
N SER A 1124 -27.58 3.99 65.68
CA SER A 1124 -27.47 3.10 66.83
C SER A 1124 -28.54 2.01 66.74
N SER A 1125 -28.23 0.90 66.07
CA SER A 1125 -28.39 -0.45 66.62
C SER A 1125 -28.18 -1.55 65.57
N SER A 1126 -27.29 -2.48 65.92
CA SER A 1126 -27.11 -3.82 65.34
C SER A 1126 -26.46 -3.93 63.96
N THR A 1127 -25.15 -3.68 63.87
CA THR A 1127 -24.14 -4.74 63.66
C THR A 1127 -22.75 -4.09 63.55
N GLU A 1128 -21.91 -4.28 64.57
CA GLU A 1128 -20.46 -4.19 64.38
C GLU A 1128 -20.04 -5.37 63.50
N ARG A 1129 -19.91 -5.13 62.18
CA ARG A 1129 -19.17 -5.99 61.25
C ARG A 1129 -18.53 -5.17 60.15
#